data_AF-A0A0W8D610-F1
#
_entry.id   AF-A0A0W8D610-F1
#
_cell.length_a   1.000
_cell.length_b   1.000
_cell.length_c   1.000
_cell.angle_alpha   90.00
_cell.angle_beta   90.00
_cell.angle_gamma   90.00
#
_symmetry.space_group_name_H-M   'P 1'
#
loop_
_entity.id
_entity.type
_entity.pdbx_description
1 polymer ?
#
loop_
_entity_poly.entity_id
_entity_poly.type
_entity_poly.pdbx_seq_one_letter_code
_entity_poly.pdbx_strand_id
1 'polypeptide(L)'
;MFKTKITPGTLLNWANKEKSPDYVFLKLKLDKTGHQLFDNPDINVWAAYTNAVVKSNADDAMLTTLRARYSDDALAKMFETGKKVTHSESVATKLQSRQMENWMAAKKTPDDVFKILFLDKAGVGVLDSSVLAGWTTYMRFFNSKQENRKNRVTLISTLTTHYKDRGVLDIIEAAKKVPSTARTAKLLEANQIQFWLKNERTPDELLTLLSLDKAGDQLLARILAAARKVPSTEKAAAKLQAEQSKIWLSADKDPEELFKLLQLDKTGDDLLDNPQFKYWGKYVEDFNLNPQLEDLVSIIDIVRKNFADDVLAHMIVTGMKAPSTKSMAQRMEDELFKGWITNLKTPDVVFMYLTLNKAGEKVFENPLWSMYTKYLDHFNKVVPMNQTTMISAFARNYDREALAKILIAAKKDLRTERLASKLYTEQIQRWLTTKDPPDEIFKALKLDEVTDDIFTSPLFNTWSAYLDDFNAKFPDEKVSMIDTFRTNSDDAFLAKMFVNAKEIPAMEQLATKLQADQLQRWLANRDTPDDIFRALKLNAAVDDVLANPLLNTWATYLEDFNAKFPRSKVSMIDTFREFFGDKALVKMLVAAKEVASTKKIAMDLETSLINKWILTKKTPTIVSKSLGTDEGSAKLLKSYTTLYMKTDGGDFLGVWFSFVASIRM
;
A
#
# COMPACT_ATOMS: atom_id res chain seq x y z
N MET A 1 -38.80 -22.07 -49.68
CA MET A 1 -39.08 -22.12 -51.12
C MET A 1 -38.13 -23.13 -51.75
N PHE A 2 -38.65 -24.09 -52.53
CA PHE A 2 -37.88 -25.13 -53.20
C PHE A 2 -36.94 -24.49 -54.25
N LYS A 3 -35.63 -24.79 -54.20
CA LYS A 3 -34.66 -24.32 -55.22
C LYS A 3 -34.65 -25.19 -56.48
N THR A 4 -35.20 -26.40 -56.41
CA THR A 4 -35.29 -27.35 -57.53
C THR A 4 -36.66 -27.28 -58.22
N LYS A 5 -36.70 -27.55 -59.54
CA LYS A 5 -37.94 -27.64 -60.37
C LYS A 5 -38.94 -28.73 -59.91
N ILE A 6 -38.77 -29.30 -58.72
CA ILE A 6 -39.58 -30.40 -58.17
C ILE A 6 -40.66 -29.78 -57.29
N THR A 7 -41.91 -29.93 -57.71
CA THR A 7 -43.09 -29.41 -57.00
C THR A 7 -43.61 -30.40 -55.96
N PRO A 8 -44.39 -29.95 -54.94
CA PRO A 8 -45.08 -30.86 -54.02
C PRO A 8 -45.93 -31.94 -54.73
N GLY A 9 -46.59 -31.59 -55.84
CA GLY A 9 -47.33 -32.56 -56.67
C GLY A 9 -46.44 -33.63 -57.31
N THR A 10 -45.19 -33.30 -57.63
CA THR A 10 -44.20 -34.27 -58.12
C THR A 10 -43.79 -35.25 -57.03
N LEU A 11 -43.51 -34.75 -55.81
CA LEU A 11 -43.19 -35.58 -54.65
C LEU A 11 -44.35 -36.51 -54.28
N LEU A 12 -45.59 -36.01 -54.31
CA LEU A 12 -46.78 -36.82 -54.04
C LEU A 12 -46.98 -37.92 -55.09
N ASN A 13 -46.77 -37.61 -56.38
CA ASN A 13 -46.81 -38.62 -57.44
C ASN A 13 -45.72 -39.70 -57.26
N TRP A 14 -44.51 -39.31 -56.85
CA TRP A 14 -43.45 -40.28 -56.55
C TRP A 14 -43.78 -41.14 -55.33
N ALA A 15 -44.40 -40.56 -54.30
CA ALA A 15 -44.85 -41.28 -53.11
C ALA A 15 -45.95 -42.30 -53.45
N ASN A 16 -46.95 -41.92 -54.25
CA ASN A 16 -48.00 -42.80 -54.74
C ASN A 16 -47.47 -43.95 -55.62
N LYS A 17 -46.33 -43.74 -56.27
CA LYS A 17 -45.61 -44.75 -57.07
C LYS A 17 -44.53 -45.49 -56.28
N GLU A 18 -44.52 -45.32 -54.95
CA GLU A 18 -43.58 -45.93 -54.01
C GLU A 18 -42.11 -45.83 -54.47
N LYS A 19 -41.71 -44.68 -55.03
CA LYS A 19 -40.32 -44.47 -55.45
C LYS A 19 -39.39 -44.50 -54.24
N SER A 20 -38.26 -45.20 -54.36
CA SER A 20 -37.34 -45.37 -53.25
C SER A 20 -36.74 -44.04 -52.77
N PRO A 21 -36.38 -43.93 -51.48
CA PRO A 21 -35.65 -42.78 -50.96
C PRO A 21 -34.37 -42.46 -51.75
N ASP A 22 -33.64 -43.49 -52.21
CA ASP A 22 -32.44 -43.34 -53.04
C ASP A 22 -32.75 -42.70 -54.42
N TYR A 23 -33.86 -43.10 -55.05
CA TYR A 23 -34.29 -42.49 -56.31
C TYR A 23 -34.57 -41.00 -56.14
N VAL A 24 -35.28 -40.62 -55.07
CA VAL A 24 -35.61 -39.21 -54.81
C VAL A 24 -34.37 -38.42 -54.41
N PHE A 25 -33.43 -39.03 -53.68
CA PHE A 25 -32.13 -38.44 -53.37
C PHE A 25 -31.36 -38.02 -54.63
N LEU A 26 -31.28 -38.92 -55.63
CA LEU A 26 -30.67 -38.64 -56.93
C LEU A 26 -31.43 -37.58 -57.73
N LYS A 27 -32.77 -37.59 -57.69
CA LYS A 27 -33.58 -36.61 -58.43
C LYS A 27 -33.52 -35.20 -57.84
N LEU A 28 -33.38 -35.08 -56.52
CA LEU A 28 -33.07 -33.82 -55.84
C LEU A 28 -31.61 -33.39 -56.03
N LYS A 29 -30.79 -34.18 -56.75
CA LYS A 29 -29.37 -33.95 -57.00
C LYS A 29 -28.54 -33.85 -55.71
N LEU A 30 -29.00 -34.48 -54.64
CA LEU A 30 -28.31 -34.53 -53.35
C LEU A 30 -27.04 -35.38 -53.42
N ASP A 31 -26.90 -36.24 -54.43
CA ASP A 31 -25.64 -36.96 -54.69
C ASP A 31 -24.52 -36.06 -55.21
N LYS A 32 -24.85 -34.88 -55.75
CA LYS A 32 -23.88 -33.93 -56.31
C LYS A 32 -23.31 -32.94 -55.29
N THR A 33 -23.85 -32.91 -54.07
CA THR A 33 -23.44 -31.95 -53.04
C THR A 33 -22.16 -32.38 -52.30
N GLY A 34 -21.76 -33.65 -52.39
CA GLY A 34 -20.62 -34.18 -51.64
C GLY A 34 -20.74 -33.90 -50.14
N HIS A 35 -19.65 -33.46 -49.52
CA HIS A 35 -19.59 -33.15 -48.10
C HIS A 35 -20.46 -31.95 -47.66
N GLN A 36 -20.97 -31.15 -48.60
CA GLN A 36 -21.89 -30.01 -48.33
C GLN A 36 -23.36 -30.43 -48.37
N LEU A 37 -23.66 -31.72 -48.25
CA LEU A 37 -25.03 -32.26 -48.30
C LEU A 37 -26.00 -31.55 -47.36
N PHE A 38 -25.57 -31.27 -46.13
CA PHE A 38 -26.42 -30.64 -45.12
C PHE A 38 -26.56 -29.12 -45.28
N ASP A 39 -25.78 -28.49 -46.15
CA ASP A 39 -25.97 -27.08 -46.52
C ASP A 39 -27.12 -26.91 -47.52
N ASN A 40 -27.54 -28.00 -48.18
CA ASN A 40 -28.62 -27.99 -49.14
C ASN A 40 -29.99 -28.19 -48.44
N PRO A 41 -30.91 -27.19 -48.49
CA PRO A 41 -32.20 -27.28 -47.81
C PRO A 41 -33.11 -28.40 -48.33
N ASP A 42 -32.85 -28.91 -49.55
CA ASP A 42 -33.59 -30.05 -50.11
C ASP A 42 -33.35 -31.35 -49.31
N ILE A 43 -32.38 -31.40 -48.39
CA ILE A 43 -32.21 -32.50 -47.43
C ILE A 43 -33.45 -32.71 -46.56
N ASN A 44 -34.15 -31.63 -46.18
CA ASN A 44 -35.39 -31.72 -45.41
C ASN A 44 -36.55 -32.23 -46.25
N VAL A 45 -36.57 -31.86 -47.54
CA VAL A 45 -37.57 -32.34 -48.50
C VAL A 45 -37.41 -33.83 -48.71
N TRP A 46 -36.17 -34.30 -48.86
CA TRP A 46 -35.85 -35.71 -48.95
C TRP A 46 -36.19 -36.47 -47.65
N ALA A 47 -35.88 -35.90 -46.48
CA ALA A 47 -36.21 -36.51 -45.20
C ALA A 47 -37.73 -36.61 -44.99
N ALA A 48 -38.48 -35.56 -45.30
CA ALA A 48 -39.94 -35.56 -45.23
C ALA A 48 -40.56 -36.59 -46.19
N TYR A 49 -40.06 -36.66 -47.42
CA TYR A 49 -40.47 -37.69 -48.39
C TYR A 49 -40.21 -39.10 -47.86
N THR A 50 -39.00 -39.34 -47.34
CA THR A 50 -38.61 -40.66 -46.82
C THR A 50 -39.49 -41.09 -45.66
N ASN A 51 -39.81 -40.18 -44.74
CA ASN A 51 -40.75 -40.43 -43.65
C ASN A 51 -42.17 -40.75 -44.13
N ALA A 52 -42.60 -40.19 -45.27
CA ALA A 52 -43.93 -40.43 -45.80
C ALA A 52 -44.07 -41.80 -46.50
N VAL A 53 -43.00 -42.31 -47.12
CA VAL A 53 -43.05 -43.53 -47.95
C VAL A 53 -42.48 -44.78 -47.29
N VAL A 54 -41.53 -44.62 -46.35
CA VAL A 54 -40.92 -45.75 -45.64
C VAL A 54 -41.77 -46.10 -44.43
N LYS A 55 -42.49 -47.22 -44.51
CA LYS A 55 -43.33 -47.74 -43.42
C LYS A 55 -42.53 -48.35 -42.26
N SER A 56 -41.26 -48.71 -42.51
CA SER A 56 -40.32 -49.17 -41.50
C SER A 56 -39.56 -47.99 -40.88
N ASN A 57 -38.31 -48.18 -40.45
CA ASN A 57 -37.52 -47.08 -39.88
C ASN A 57 -36.97 -46.16 -40.99
N ALA A 58 -37.60 -44.99 -41.16
CA ALA A 58 -37.21 -44.00 -42.16
C ALA A 58 -35.77 -43.48 -41.96
N ASP A 59 -35.31 -43.33 -40.72
CA ASP A 59 -33.94 -42.89 -40.42
C ASP A 59 -32.90 -43.93 -40.86
N ASP A 60 -33.24 -45.22 -40.75
CA ASP A 60 -32.39 -46.32 -41.24
C ASP A 60 -32.30 -46.35 -42.77
N ALA A 61 -33.41 -46.12 -43.46
CA ALA A 61 -33.44 -46.03 -44.92
C ALA A 61 -32.65 -44.83 -45.44
N MET A 62 -32.75 -43.68 -44.76
CA MET A 62 -31.93 -42.50 -45.05
C MET A 62 -30.45 -42.80 -44.83
N LEU A 63 -30.08 -43.36 -43.68
CA LEU A 63 -28.69 -43.67 -43.36
C LEU A 63 -28.09 -44.72 -44.32
N THR A 64 -28.88 -45.71 -44.76
CA THR A 64 -28.49 -46.69 -45.78
C THR A 64 -28.18 -46.02 -47.12
N THR A 65 -29.02 -45.07 -47.53
CA THR A 65 -28.80 -44.27 -48.75
C THR A 65 -27.49 -43.48 -48.66
N LEU A 66 -27.18 -42.92 -47.49
CA LEU A 66 -25.95 -42.15 -47.27
C LEU A 66 -24.71 -43.04 -47.20
N ARG A 67 -24.78 -44.20 -46.53
CA ARG A 67 -23.67 -45.17 -46.40
C ARG A 67 -23.27 -45.81 -47.73
N ALA A 68 -24.18 -45.86 -48.70
CA ALA A 68 -23.83 -46.28 -50.06
C ALA A 68 -22.85 -45.31 -50.76
N ARG A 69 -22.63 -44.10 -50.21
CA ARG A 69 -21.85 -43.01 -50.82
C ARG A 69 -20.73 -42.47 -49.95
N TYR A 70 -20.86 -42.58 -48.63
CA TYR A 70 -19.92 -42.01 -47.67
C TYR A 70 -19.52 -43.05 -46.62
N SER A 71 -18.24 -43.05 -46.25
CA SER A 71 -17.74 -43.83 -45.12
C SER A 71 -18.34 -43.32 -43.80
N ASP A 72 -18.35 -44.18 -42.77
CA ASP A 72 -18.90 -43.81 -41.46
C ASP A 72 -18.16 -42.61 -40.82
N ASP A 73 -16.86 -42.44 -41.07
CA ASP A 73 -16.10 -41.26 -40.60
C ASP A 73 -16.47 -39.97 -41.34
N ALA A 74 -16.66 -40.07 -42.66
CA ALA A 74 -17.10 -38.94 -43.48
C ALA A 74 -18.52 -38.52 -43.07
N LEU A 75 -19.41 -39.49 -42.85
CA LEU A 75 -20.75 -39.23 -42.33
C LEU A 75 -20.73 -38.59 -40.95
N ALA A 76 -19.89 -39.08 -40.03
CA ALA A 76 -19.76 -38.46 -38.71
C ALA A 76 -19.34 -36.98 -38.81
N LYS A 77 -18.37 -36.64 -39.67
CA LYS A 77 -17.97 -35.24 -39.94
C LYS A 77 -19.12 -34.42 -40.55
N MET A 78 -19.84 -35.01 -41.50
CA MET A 78 -20.99 -34.37 -42.16
C MET A 78 -22.15 -34.14 -41.18
N PHE A 79 -22.39 -35.03 -40.22
CA PHE A 79 -23.38 -34.81 -39.18
C PHE A 79 -22.94 -33.73 -38.18
N GLU A 80 -21.67 -33.70 -37.75
CA GLU A 80 -21.16 -32.65 -36.86
C GLU A 80 -21.23 -31.25 -37.48
N THR A 81 -21.04 -31.15 -38.81
CA THR A 81 -21.23 -29.90 -39.55
C THR A 81 -22.71 -29.59 -39.77
N GLY A 82 -23.52 -30.57 -40.18
CA GLY A 82 -24.95 -30.41 -40.41
C GLY A 82 -25.76 -30.05 -39.16
N LYS A 83 -25.31 -30.44 -37.97
CA LYS A 83 -25.88 -30.01 -36.68
C LYS A 83 -25.68 -28.52 -36.39
N LYS A 84 -24.70 -27.87 -37.02
CA LYS A 84 -24.43 -26.43 -36.86
C LYS A 84 -25.22 -25.58 -37.86
N VAL A 85 -25.91 -26.20 -38.81
CA VAL A 85 -26.69 -25.53 -39.86
C VAL A 85 -28.17 -25.58 -39.49
N THR A 86 -28.78 -24.41 -39.31
CA THR A 86 -30.12 -24.24 -38.72
C THR A 86 -31.20 -25.10 -39.38
N HIS A 87 -31.18 -25.22 -40.72
CA HIS A 87 -32.23 -25.96 -41.41
C HIS A 87 -32.01 -27.48 -41.38
N SER A 88 -30.77 -27.96 -41.27
CA SER A 88 -30.46 -29.40 -41.30
C SER A 88 -30.22 -30.00 -39.91
N GLU A 89 -30.18 -29.19 -38.85
CA GLU A 89 -29.85 -29.61 -37.49
C GLU A 89 -30.67 -30.82 -37.04
N SER A 90 -31.99 -30.80 -37.26
CA SER A 90 -32.88 -31.89 -36.88
C SER A 90 -32.56 -33.20 -37.61
N VAL A 91 -32.36 -33.13 -38.92
CA VAL A 91 -32.06 -34.31 -39.75
C VAL A 91 -30.67 -34.86 -39.43
N ALA A 92 -29.65 -34.00 -39.32
CA ALA A 92 -28.31 -34.39 -38.96
C ALA A 92 -28.24 -35.04 -37.56
N THR A 93 -28.98 -34.50 -36.58
CA THR A 93 -29.07 -35.06 -35.23
C THR A 93 -29.72 -36.45 -35.25
N LYS A 94 -30.86 -36.61 -35.92
CA LYS A 94 -31.55 -37.90 -36.03
C LYS A 94 -30.68 -38.96 -36.71
N LEU A 95 -30.04 -38.61 -37.82
CA LEU A 95 -29.17 -39.54 -38.55
C LEU A 95 -27.91 -39.91 -37.75
N GLN A 96 -27.34 -38.98 -36.98
CA GLN A 96 -26.26 -39.28 -36.04
C GLN A 96 -26.72 -40.23 -34.92
N SER A 97 -27.89 -39.99 -34.31
CA SER A 97 -28.45 -40.90 -33.31
C SER A 97 -28.67 -42.31 -33.88
N ARG A 98 -29.24 -42.38 -35.10
CA ARG A 98 -29.43 -43.65 -35.79
C ARG A 98 -28.11 -44.35 -36.13
N GLN A 99 -27.07 -43.60 -36.51
CA GLN A 99 -25.74 -44.15 -36.73
C GLN A 99 -25.18 -44.81 -35.46
N MET A 100 -25.34 -44.15 -34.31
CA MET A 100 -24.94 -44.68 -33.00
C MET A 100 -25.72 -45.93 -32.60
N GLU A 101 -27.03 -45.97 -32.83
CA GLU A 101 -27.84 -47.17 -32.60
C GLU A 101 -27.40 -48.34 -33.49
N ASN A 102 -27.08 -48.08 -34.76
CA ASN A 102 -26.58 -49.10 -35.67
C ASN A 102 -25.21 -49.64 -35.24
N TRP A 103 -24.32 -48.79 -34.73
CA TRP A 103 -23.07 -49.24 -34.12
C TRP A 103 -23.29 -50.12 -32.88
N MET A 104 -24.25 -49.75 -32.01
CA MET A 104 -24.63 -50.57 -30.86
C MET A 104 -25.22 -51.92 -31.25
N ALA A 105 -26.12 -51.95 -32.24
CA ALA A 105 -26.72 -53.19 -32.75
C ALA A 105 -25.66 -54.12 -33.37
N ALA A 106 -24.65 -53.54 -34.02
CA ALA A 106 -23.47 -54.24 -34.53
C ALA A 106 -22.43 -54.58 -33.44
N LYS A 107 -22.75 -54.38 -32.15
CA LYS A 107 -21.89 -54.62 -30.98
C LYS A 107 -20.53 -53.91 -31.05
N LYS A 108 -20.45 -52.75 -31.70
CA LYS A 108 -19.22 -51.96 -31.77
C LYS A 108 -18.93 -51.33 -30.41
N THR A 109 -17.73 -51.56 -29.89
CA THR A 109 -17.28 -50.92 -28.66
C THR A 109 -16.91 -49.45 -28.90
N PRO A 110 -16.77 -48.62 -27.86
CA PRO A 110 -16.23 -47.27 -28.04
C PRO A 110 -14.83 -47.28 -28.68
N ASP A 111 -13.99 -48.29 -28.39
CA ASP A 111 -12.67 -48.44 -29.02
C ASP A 111 -12.80 -48.75 -30.53
N ASP A 112 -13.77 -49.57 -30.93
CA ASP A 112 -14.04 -49.80 -32.36
C ASP A 112 -14.50 -48.53 -33.06
N VAL A 113 -15.41 -47.77 -32.44
CA VAL A 113 -15.90 -46.50 -33.01
C VAL A 113 -14.79 -45.45 -33.03
N PHE A 114 -13.86 -45.45 -32.06
CA PHE A 114 -12.71 -44.57 -32.06
C PHE A 114 -11.83 -44.79 -33.31
N LYS A 115 -11.58 -46.06 -33.66
CA LYS A 115 -10.85 -46.45 -34.89
C LYS A 115 -11.63 -46.16 -36.16
N ILE A 116 -12.95 -46.43 -36.17
CA ILE A 116 -13.83 -46.12 -37.31
C ILE A 116 -13.76 -44.63 -37.65
N LEU A 117 -13.69 -43.77 -36.64
CA LEU A 117 -13.59 -42.33 -36.80
C LEU A 117 -12.15 -41.83 -37.04
N PHE A 118 -11.19 -42.74 -37.19
CA PHE A 118 -9.75 -42.46 -37.33
C PHE A 118 -9.17 -41.60 -36.20
N LEU A 119 -9.80 -41.63 -35.02
CA LEU A 119 -9.33 -40.88 -33.86
C LEU A 119 -8.07 -41.49 -33.24
N ASP A 120 -7.75 -42.75 -33.52
CA ASP A 120 -6.49 -43.41 -33.13
C ASP A 120 -5.28 -42.91 -33.94
N LYS A 121 -5.53 -42.39 -35.15
CA LYS A 121 -4.49 -41.87 -36.06
C LYS A 121 -4.37 -40.35 -36.03
N ALA A 122 -5.19 -39.65 -35.25
CA ALA A 122 -5.20 -38.19 -35.17
C ALA A 122 -3.96 -37.59 -34.48
N GLY A 123 -3.19 -38.41 -33.73
CA GLY A 123 -2.00 -37.98 -33.01
C GLY A 123 -2.31 -36.90 -31.99
N VAL A 124 -1.41 -35.91 -31.88
CA VAL A 124 -1.58 -34.76 -30.96
C VAL A 124 -2.82 -33.90 -31.26
N GLY A 125 -3.37 -33.98 -32.48
CA GLY A 125 -4.57 -33.26 -32.90
C GLY A 125 -5.90 -33.92 -32.49
N VAL A 126 -5.87 -35.06 -31.79
CA VAL A 126 -7.08 -35.81 -31.45
C VAL A 126 -8.12 -34.99 -30.68
N LEU A 127 -7.68 -34.08 -29.79
CA LEU A 127 -8.56 -33.23 -28.99
C LEU A 127 -9.22 -32.10 -29.78
N ASP A 128 -8.71 -31.77 -30.96
CA ASP A 128 -9.28 -30.78 -31.88
C ASP A 128 -10.14 -31.43 -32.99
N SER A 129 -10.21 -32.77 -33.00
CA SER A 129 -10.99 -33.49 -34.00
C SER A 129 -12.48 -33.18 -33.88
N SER A 130 -13.07 -32.71 -34.99
CA SER A 130 -14.49 -32.37 -35.08
C SER A 130 -15.43 -33.54 -34.71
N VAL A 131 -14.98 -34.78 -34.87
CA VAL A 131 -15.78 -35.99 -34.57
C VAL A 131 -15.57 -36.54 -33.16
N LEU A 132 -14.66 -35.99 -32.37
CA LEU A 132 -14.44 -36.43 -30.98
C LEU A 132 -15.67 -36.19 -30.10
N ALA A 133 -16.43 -35.12 -30.36
CA ALA A 133 -17.69 -34.84 -29.68
C ALA A 133 -18.74 -35.92 -29.95
N GLY A 134 -18.87 -36.35 -31.21
CA GLY A 134 -19.70 -37.47 -31.62
C GLY A 134 -19.28 -38.78 -30.95
N TRP A 135 -17.98 -39.08 -30.93
CA TRP A 135 -17.44 -40.25 -30.22
C TRP A 135 -17.76 -40.22 -28.72
N THR A 136 -17.59 -39.07 -28.07
CA THR A 136 -17.87 -38.92 -26.63
C THR A 136 -19.34 -39.14 -26.32
N THR A 137 -20.24 -38.70 -27.21
CA THR A 137 -21.67 -38.97 -27.13
C THR A 137 -21.96 -40.47 -27.24
N TYR A 138 -21.34 -41.15 -28.20
CA TYR A 138 -21.43 -42.61 -28.35
C TYR A 138 -20.92 -43.35 -27.11
N MET A 139 -19.76 -42.98 -26.59
CA MET A 139 -19.18 -43.56 -25.37
C MET A 139 -20.13 -43.43 -24.18
N ARG A 140 -20.75 -42.26 -23.99
CA ARG A 140 -21.75 -42.06 -22.91
C ARG A 140 -22.97 -42.93 -23.12
N PHE A 141 -23.46 -43.05 -24.34
CA PHE A 141 -24.58 -43.93 -24.67
C PHE A 141 -24.23 -45.40 -24.40
N PHE A 142 -23.08 -45.88 -24.86
CA PHE A 142 -22.56 -47.21 -24.56
C PHE A 142 -22.47 -47.48 -23.05
N ASN A 143 -21.84 -46.56 -22.31
CA ASN A 143 -21.69 -46.68 -20.85
C ASN A 143 -23.03 -46.68 -20.10
N SER A 144 -24.05 -45.98 -20.61
CA SER A 144 -25.39 -45.96 -20.02
C SER A 144 -26.09 -47.33 -20.07
N LYS A 145 -25.69 -48.18 -21.02
CA LYS A 145 -26.21 -49.55 -21.19
C LYS A 145 -25.38 -50.60 -20.45
N GLN A 146 -24.28 -50.20 -19.80
CA GLN A 146 -23.47 -51.12 -18.99
C GLN A 146 -23.98 -51.15 -17.54
N GLU A 147 -24.51 -52.31 -17.16
CA GLU A 147 -24.96 -52.60 -15.79
C GLU A 147 -23.77 -52.68 -14.82
N ASN A 148 -22.69 -53.35 -15.23
CA ASN A 148 -21.44 -53.38 -14.47
C ASN A 148 -20.60 -52.13 -14.74
N ARG A 149 -20.32 -51.35 -13.69
CA ARG A 149 -19.46 -50.17 -13.77
C ARG A 149 -18.04 -50.47 -14.26
N LYS A 150 -17.53 -51.69 -14.09
CA LYS A 150 -16.20 -52.10 -14.58
C LYS A 150 -16.13 -52.18 -16.11
N ASN A 151 -17.26 -52.34 -16.79
CA ASN A 151 -17.33 -52.41 -18.26
C ASN A 151 -17.46 -51.02 -18.91
N ARG A 152 -17.54 -49.95 -18.10
CA ARG A 152 -17.60 -48.57 -18.59
C ARG A 152 -16.21 -48.10 -18.95
N VAL A 153 -16.09 -47.47 -20.11
CA VAL A 153 -14.83 -46.88 -20.60
C VAL A 153 -14.84 -45.37 -20.45
N THR A 154 -13.66 -44.76 -20.48
CA THR A 154 -13.49 -43.31 -20.39
C THR A 154 -12.65 -42.82 -21.56
N LEU A 155 -12.74 -41.51 -21.86
CA LEU A 155 -11.86 -40.91 -22.87
C LEU A 155 -10.38 -41.18 -22.54
N ILE A 156 -9.99 -41.07 -21.27
CA ILE A 156 -8.60 -41.27 -20.87
C ILE A 156 -8.16 -42.72 -21.10
N SER A 157 -8.96 -43.71 -20.69
CA SER A 157 -8.62 -45.12 -20.90
C SER A 157 -8.49 -45.48 -22.37
N THR A 158 -9.40 -44.98 -23.24
CA THR A 158 -9.32 -45.22 -24.69
C THR A 158 -8.11 -44.53 -25.30
N LEU A 159 -7.80 -43.30 -24.91
CA LEU A 159 -6.59 -42.61 -25.35
C LEU A 159 -5.32 -43.38 -24.93
N THR A 160 -5.25 -43.84 -23.68
CA THR A 160 -4.11 -44.63 -23.18
C THR A 160 -3.97 -45.95 -23.94
N THR A 161 -5.07 -46.62 -24.32
CA THR A 161 -5.05 -47.83 -25.14
C THR A 161 -4.36 -47.60 -26.48
N HIS A 162 -4.70 -46.51 -27.18
CA HIS A 162 -4.23 -46.21 -28.53
C HIS A 162 -2.90 -45.47 -28.60
N TYR A 163 -2.68 -44.50 -27.71
CA TYR A 163 -1.52 -43.61 -27.73
C TYR A 163 -0.43 -44.01 -26.73
N LYS A 164 -0.73 -44.94 -25.82
CA LYS A 164 0.11 -45.23 -24.64
C LYS A 164 0.23 -44.01 -23.73
N ASP A 165 0.64 -44.23 -22.49
CA ASP A 165 0.70 -43.16 -21.50
C ASP A 165 1.56 -41.97 -21.96
N ARG A 166 2.72 -42.21 -22.59
CA ARG A 166 3.58 -41.13 -23.13
C ARG A 166 2.91 -40.36 -24.27
N GLY A 167 2.27 -41.05 -25.22
CA GLY A 167 1.57 -40.36 -26.30
C GLY A 167 0.38 -39.53 -25.81
N VAL A 168 -0.30 -39.97 -24.74
CA VAL A 168 -1.35 -39.16 -24.10
C VAL A 168 -0.78 -37.90 -23.44
N LEU A 169 0.40 -37.97 -22.83
CA LEU A 169 1.08 -36.79 -22.30
C LEU A 169 1.45 -35.81 -23.42
N ASP A 170 1.99 -36.30 -24.53
CA ASP A 170 2.33 -35.46 -25.69
C ASP A 170 1.07 -34.77 -26.26
N ILE A 171 -0.07 -35.48 -26.31
CA ILE A 171 -1.38 -34.91 -26.68
C ILE A 171 -1.79 -33.80 -25.72
N ILE A 172 -1.69 -34.03 -24.40
CA ILE A 172 -2.07 -33.05 -23.36
C ILE A 172 -1.18 -31.80 -23.45
N GLU A 173 0.13 -31.98 -23.61
CA GLU A 173 1.09 -30.87 -23.71
C GLU A 173 0.85 -30.02 -24.96
N ALA A 174 0.63 -30.65 -26.11
CA ALA A 174 0.28 -29.95 -27.34
C ALA A 174 -1.04 -29.20 -27.19
N ALA A 175 -2.07 -29.85 -26.64
CA ALA A 175 -3.39 -29.26 -26.47
C ALA A 175 -3.46 -28.14 -25.42
N LYS A 176 -2.54 -28.11 -24.45
CA LYS A 176 -2.40 -26.98 -23.51
C LYS A 176 -1.91 -25.70 -24.18
N LYS A 177 -1.14 -25.82 -25.27
CA LYS A 177 -0.61 -24.68 -26.02
C LYS A 177 -1.66 -24.01 -26.91
N VAL A 178 -2.76 -24.70 -27.22
CA VAL A 178 -3.85 -24.21 -28.07
C VAL A 178 -5.04 -23.73 -27.21
N PRO A 179 -5.47 -22.45 -27.31
CA PRO A 179 -6.50 -21.89 -26.43
C PRO A 179 -7.84 -22.64 -26.43
N SER A 180 -8.30 -23.12 -27.60
CA SER A 180 -9.57 -23.85 -27.74
C SER A 180 -9.58 -25.19 -27.00
N THR A 181 -8.42 -25.84 -26.85
CA THR A 181 -8.29 -27.18 -26.23
C THR A 181 -7.70 -27.14 -24.82
N ALA A 182 -7.15 -26.00 -24.36
CA ALA A 182 -6.42 -25.90 -23.10
C ALA A 182 -7.23 -26.33 -21.86
N ARG A 183 -8.52 -25.98 -21.80
CA ARG A 183 -9.40 -26.39 -20.68
C ARG A 183 -9.59 -27.91 -20.64
N THR A 184 -9.84 -28.51 -21.80
CA THR A 184 -10.00 -29.97 -21.95
C THR A 184 -8.69 -30.69 -21.61
N ALA A 185 -7.55 -30.15 -22.04
CA ALA A 185 -6.23 -30.72 -21.76
C ALA A 185 -5.91 -30.74 -20.25
N LYS A 186 -6.23 -29.67 -19.51
CA LYS A 186 -6.10 -29.64 -18.03
C LYS A 186 -6.97 -30.69 -17.34
N LEU A 187 -8.20 -30.88 -17.82
CA LEU A 187 -9.08 -31.91 -17.28
C LEU A 187 -8.56 -33.32 -17.60
N LEU A 188 -8.02 -33.51 -18.81
CA LEU A 188 -7.47 -34.78 -19.24
C LEU A 188 -6.20 -35.14 -18.46
N GLU A 189 -5.35 -34.16 -18.14
CA GLU A 189 -4.21 -34.32 -17.23
C GLU A 189 -4.65 -34.83 -15.86
N ALA A 190 -5.66 -34.21 -15.25
CA ALA A 190 -6.20 -34.68 -13.97
C ALA A 190 -6.75 -36.11 -14.07
N ASN A 191 -7.44 -36.45 -15.17
CA ASN A 191 -7.96 -37.80 -15.40
C ASN A 191 -6.86 -38.84 -15.62
N GLN A 192 -5.75 -38.48 -16.28
CA GLN A 192 -4.59 -39.36 -16.47
C GLN A 192 -3.95 -39.72 -15.12
N ILE A 193 -3.80 -38.71 -14.25
CA ILE A 193 -3.26 -38.91 -12.89
C ILE A 193 -4.16 -39.88 -12.10
N GLN A 194 -5.47 -39.64 -12.10
CA GLN A 194 -6.43 -40.53 -11.43
C GLN A 194 -6.42 -41.95 -12.02
N PHE A 195 -6.25 -42.07 -13.34
CA PHE A 195 -6.14 -43.37 -14.01
C PHE A 195 -4.90 -44.15 -13.57
N TRP A 196 -3.74 -43.50 -13.45
CA TRP A 196 -2.53 -44.16 -12.93
C TRP A 196 -2.67 -44.59 -11.47
N LEU A 197 -3.22 -43.73 -10.61
CA LEU A 197 -3.44 -44.04 -9.19
C LEU A 197 -4.37 -45.24 -9.00
N LYS A 198 -5.45 -45.33 -9.79
CA LYS A 198 -6.40 -46.44 -9.73
C LYS A 198 -5.81 -47.78 -10.17
N ASN A 199 -4.87 -47.76 -11.11
CA ASN A 199 -4.25 -48.97 -11.65
C ASN A 199 -2.93 -49.35 -10.94
N GLU A 200 -2.68 -48.77 -9.76
CA GLU A 200 -1.53 -49.11 -8.89
C GLU A 200 -0.17 -49.06 -9.60
N ARG A 201 0.01 -48.14 -10.55
CA ARG A 201 1.30 -47.90 -11.22
C ARG A 201 2.39 -47.68 -10.19
N THR A 202 3.51 -48.38 -10.34
CA THR A 202 4.59 -48.28 -9.35
C THR A 202 5.35 -46.95 -9.48
N PRO A 203 5.99 -46.48 -8.40
CA PRO A 203 6.92 -45.36 -8.45
C PRO A 203 7.93 -45.40 -9.61
N ASP A 204 8.58 -46.55 -9.80
CA ASP A 204 9.62 -46.73 -10.82
C ASP A 204 9.06 -46.68 -12.24
N GLU A 205 7.86 -47.24 -12.44
CA GLU A 205 7.13 -47.13 -13.71
C GLU A 205 6.80 -45.67 -14.04
N LEU A 206 6.32 -44.89 -13.05
CA LEU A 206 5.98 -43.48 -13.26
C LEU A 206 7.23 -42.62 -13.53
N LEU A 207 8.33 -42.83 -12.79
CA LEU A 207 9.61 -42.14 -13.01
C LEU A 207 10.12 -42.38 -14.45
N THR A 208 10.08 -43.64 -14.91
CA THR A 208 10.51 -44.00 -16.27
C THR A 208 9.60 -43.37 -17.33
N LEU A 209 8.29 -43.42 -17.11
CA LEU A 209 7.28 -42.97 -18.07
C LEU A 209 7.26 -41.44 -18.26
N LEU A 210 7.53 -40.70 -17.18
CA LEU A 210 7.62 -39.26 -17.20
C LEU A 210 8.95 -38.75 -17.76
N SER A 211 9.92 -39.64 -18.00
CA SER A 211 11.23 -39.34 -18.61
C SER A 211 12.06 -38.26 -17.90
N LEU A 212 11.71 -37.91 -16.65
CA LEU A 212 12.34 -36.91 -15.76
C LEU A 212 13.02 -35.70 -16.45
N ASP A 213 12.50 -35.27 -17.59
CA ASP A 213 12.81 -33.97 -18.14
C ASP A 213 12.10 -32.89 -17.30
N LYS A 214 12.33 -31.62 -17.60
CA LYS A 214 11.74 -30.52 -16.82
C LYS A 214 10.20 -30.59 -16.75
N ALA A 215 9.53 -31.10 -17.79
CA ALA A 215 8.07 -31.24 -17.82
C ALA A 215 7.61 -32.45 -17.00
N GLY A 216 8.31 -33.57 -17.12
CA GLY A 216 8.11 -34.79 -16.33
C GLY A 216 8.29 -34.57 -14.84
N ASP A 217 9.35 -33.86 -14.43
CA ASP A 217 9.62 -33.53 -13.03
C ASP A 217 8.51 -32.64 -12.43
N GLN A 218 8.06 -31.62 -13.18
CA GLN A 218 6.96 -30.75 -12.75
C GLN A 218 5.65 -31.53 -12.59
N LEU A 219 5.35 -32.44 -13.52
CA LEU A 219 4.16 -33.28 -13.46
C LEU A 219 4.26 -34.25 -12.28
N LEU A 220 5.40 -34.90 -12.08
CA LEU A 220 5.64 -35.81 -10.97
C LEU A 220 5.50 -35.10 -9.62
N ALA A 221 6.07 -33.92 -9.46
CA ALA A 221 5.94 -33.11 -8.25
C ALA A 221 4.47 -32.82 -7.90
N ARG A 222 3.64 -32.46 -8.90
CA ARG A 222 2.20 -32.23 -8.71
C ARG A 222 1.45 -33.50 -8.31
N ILE A 223 1.77 -34.63 -8.95
CA ILE A 223 1.20 -35.94 -8.63
C ILE A 223 1.51 -36.30 -7.18
N LEU A 224 2.77 -36.16 -6.78
CA LEU A 224 3.23 -36.47 -5.44
C LEU A 224 2.59 -35.56 -4.38
N ALA A 225 2.46 -34.26 -4.68
CA ALA A 225 1.76 -33.32 -3.81
C ALA A 225 0.28 -33.71 -3.60
N ALA A 226 -0.42 -34.09 -4.66
CA ALA A 226 -1.82 -34.52 -4.57
C ALA A 226 -1.95 -35.87 -3.84
N ALA A 227 -1.09 -36.85 -4.17
CA ALA A 227 -1.12 -38.18 -3.58
C ALA A 227 -0.79 -38.17 -2.08
N ARG A 228 0.01 -37.21 -1.60
CA ARG A 228 0.27 -37.02 -0.16
C ARG A 228 -0.91 -36.47 0.63
N LYS A 229 -1.89 -35.85 -0.02
CA LYS A 229 -3.12 -35.40 0.65
C LYS A 229 -4.14 -36.52 0.84
N VAL A 230 -3.93 -37.69 0.23
CA VAL A 230 -4.85 -38.83 0.27
C VAL A 230 -4.23 -39.95 1.14
N PRO A 231 -4.84 -40.33 2.28
CA PRO A 231 -4.25 -41.27 3.23
C PRO A 231 -3.82 -42.62 2.63
N SER A 232 -4.60 -43.17 1.69
CA SER A 232 -4.30 -44.45 1.06
C SER A 232 -3.07 -44.43 0.15
N THR A 233 -2.67 -43.25 -0.36
CA THR A 233 -1.54 -43.09 -1.28
C THR A 233 -0.35 -42.35 -0.67
N GLU A 234 -0.50 -41.79 0.54
CA GLU A 234 0.50 -40.95 1.18
C GLU A 234 1.86 -41.66 1.32
N LYS A 235 1.87 -42.91 1.81
CA LYS A 235 3.10 -43.68 2.03
C LYS A 235 3.84 -43.98 0.73
N ALA A 236 3.11 -44.34 -0.33
CA ALA A 236 3.70 -44.59 -1.64
C ALA A 236 4.27 -43.30 -2.24
N ALA A 237 3.54 -42.19 -2.14
CA ALA A 237 4.00 -40.88 -2.61
C ALA A 237 5.24 -40.40 -1.84
N ALA A 238 5.29 -40.58 -0.53
CA ALA A 238 6.46 -40.23 0.28
C ALA A 238 7.70 -41.06 -0.11
N LYS A 239 7.53 -42.37 -0.37
CA LYS A 239 8.62 -43.22 -0.86
C LYS A 239 9.12 -42.77 -2.24
N LEU A 240 8.20 -42.46 -3.15
CA LEU A 240 8.55 -42.00 -4.49
C LEU A 240 9.25 -40.63 -4.46
N GLN A 241 8.82 -39.70 -3.59
CA GLN A 241 9.54 -38.45 -3.34
C GLN A 241 10.97 -38.69 -2.83
N ALA A 242 11.18 -39.67 -1.95
CA ALA A 242 12.52 -39.99 -1.44
C ALA A 242 13.44 -40.52 -2.55
N GLU A 243 12.94 -41.38 -3.45
CA GLU A 243 13.72 -41.84 -4.62
C GLU A 243 13.98 -40.70 -5.61
N GLN A 244 12.99 -39.82 -5.84
CA GLN A 244 13.17 -38.62 -6.67
C GLN A 244 14.27 -37.70 -6.11
N SER A 245 14.32 -37.50 -4.79
CA SER A 245 15.40 -36.73 -4.15
C SER A 245 16.77 -37.33 -4.42
N LYS A 246 16.92 -38.67 -4.32
CA LYS A 246 18.22 -39.31 -4.59
C LYS A 246 18.68 -39.07 -6.02
N ILE A 247 17.76 -39.16 -6.99
CA ILE A 247 18.07 -38.89 -8.40
C ILE A 247 18.53 -37.44 -8.57
N TRP A 248 17.79 -36.48 -8.01
CA TRP A 248 18.14 -35.08 -8.09
C TRP A 248 19.47 -34.76 -7.40
N LEU A 249 19.75 -35.35 -6.24
CA LEU A 249 21.03 -35.23 -5.54
C LEU A 249 22.18 -35.79 -6.40
N SER A 250 21.99 -36.95 -7.02
CA SER A 250 23.02 -37.55 -7.89
C SER A 250 23.29 -36.77 -9.17
N ALA A 251 22.35 -35.90 -9.56
CA ALA A 251 22.47 -35.01 -10.71
C ALA A 251 22.87 -33.57 -10.30
N ASP A 252 23.25 -33.35 -9.04
CA ASP A 252 23.55 -32.02 -8.46
C ASP A 252 22.48 -30.97 -8.80
N LYS A 253 21.20 -31.36 -8.75
CA LYS A 253 20.11 -30.47 -9.15
C LYS A 253 20.00 -29.29 -8.18
N ASP A 254 20.13 -28.09 -8.73
CA ASP A 254 20.15 -26.84 -7.98
C ASP A 254 18.89 -26.66 -7.10
N PRO A 255 19.03 -26.38 -5.80
CA PRO A 255 17.87 -26.22 -4.93
C PRO A 255 16.98 -25.00 -5.24
N GLU A 256 17.50 -23.92 -5.85
CA GLU A 256 16.67 -22.78 -6.27
C GLU A 256 15.82 -23.14 -7.49
N GLU A 257 16.38 -23.84 -8.47
CA GLU A 257 15.62 -24.39 -9.60
C GLU A 257 14.53 -25.35 -9.10
N LEU A 258 14.86 -26.19 -8.12
CA LEU A 258 13.89 -27.11 -7.53
C LEU A 258 12.77 -26.38 -6.80
N PHE A 259 13.06 -25.28 -6.10
CA PHE A 259 12.05 -24.45 -5.44
C PHE A 259 10.96 -23.98 -6.43
N LYS A 260 11.39 -23.48 -7.60
CA LYS A 260 10.51 -23.04 -8.70
C LYS A 260 9.81 -24.22 -9.37
N LEU A 261 10.49 -25.36 -9.53
CA LEU A 261 9.92 -26.57 -10.11
C LEU A 261 8.73 -27.10 -9.28
N LEU A 262 8.90 -27.08 -7.95
CA LEU A 262 7.86 -27.44 -6.98
C LEU A 262 6.78 -26.35 -6.83
N GLN A 263 6.88 -25.25 -7.57
CA GLN A 263 5.94 -24.12 -7.57
C GLN A 263 5.79 -23.45 -6.18
N LEU A 264 6.84 -23.52 -5.37
CA LEU A 264 6.87 -22.90 -4.03
C LEU A 264 6.97 -21.38 -4.11
N ASP A 265 7.43 -20.84 -5.24
CA ASP A 265 7.38 -19.41 -5.57
C ASP A 265 5.95 -18.88 -5.77
N LYS A 266 4.97 -19.78 -5.94
CA LYS A 266 3.57 -19.42 -6.27
C LYS A 266 2.56 -19.74 -5.18
N THR A 267 3.00 -20.26 -4.04
CA THR A 267 2.10 -20.68 -2.95
C THR A 267 1.55 -19.51 -2.14
N GLY A 268 2.21 -18.36 -2.15
CA GLY A 268 1.82 -17.23 -1.32
C GLY A 268 1.79 -17.63 0.17
N ASP A 269 0.75 -17.21 0.88
CA ASP A 269 0.61 -17.37 2.33
C ASP A 269 0.55 -18.84 2.80
N ASP A 270 0.21 -19.77 1.90
CA ASP A 270 0.11 -21.20 2.18
C ASP A 270 1.47 -21.92 2.16
N LEU A 271 2.58 -21.19 1.96
CA LEU A 271 3.93 -21.77 1.83
C LEU A 271 4.28 -22.68 3.02
N LEU A 272 4.05 -22.21 4.26
CA LEU A 272 4.46 -22.93 5.48
C LEU A 272 3.63 -24.20 5.74
N ASP A 273 2.39 -24.25 5.23
CA ASP A 273 1.51 -25.42 5.28
C ASP A 273 1.76 -26.39 4.13
N ASN A 274 2.53 -25.98 3.10
CA ASN A 274 2.75 -26.81 1.92
C ASN A 274 3.69 -27.98 2.23
N PRO A 275 3.26 -29.26 2.10
CA PRO A 275 4.13 -30.41 2.32
C PRO A 275 5.36 -30.45 1.40
N GLN A 276 5.26 -29.84 0.22
CA GLN A 276 6.39 -29.71 -0.72
C GLN A 276 7.47 -28.76 -0.18
N PHE A 277 7.11 -27.77 0.62
CA PHE A 277 8.08 -26.86 1.23
C PHE A 277 8.94 -27.59 2.27
N LYS A 278 8.31 -28.41 3.13
CA LYS A 278 9.04 -29.29 4.08
C LYS A 278 9.96 -30.26 3.35
N TYR A 279 9.50 -30.84 2.25
CA TYR A 279 10.27 -31.75 1.43
C TYR A 279 11.47 -31.05 0.76
N TRP A 280 11.25 -29.88 0.17
CA TRP A 280 12.32 -29.06 -0.40
C TRP A 280 13.36 -28.64 0.64
N GLY A 281 12.94 -28.21 1.83
CA GLY A 281 13.88 -27.87 2.91
C GLY A 281 14.76 -29.06 3.32
N LYS A 282 14.19 -30.26 3.39
CA LYS A 282 14.96 -31.50 3.61
C LYS A 282 15.92 -31.79 2.45
N TYR A 283 15.49 -31.57 1.21
CA TYR A 283 16.36 -31.72 0.05
C TYR A 283 17.57 -30.78 0.14
N VAL A 284 17.39 -29.51 0.52
CA VAL A 284 18.49 -28.55 0.70
C VAL A 284 19.45 -29.02 1.80
N GLU A 285 18.94 -29.55 2.91
CA GLU A 285 19.78 -30.15 3.96
C GLU A 285 20.61 -31.33 3.42
N ASP A 286 19.96 -32.27 2.73
CA ASP A 286 20.63 -33.45 2.17
C ASP A 286 21.64 -33.06 1.06
N PHE A 287 21.35 -32.02 0.27
CA PHE A 287 22.24 -31.44 -0.75
C PHE A 287 23.50 -30.82 -0.11
N ASN A 288 23.32 -30.12 1.01
CA ASN A 288 24.41 -29.51 1.78
C ASN A 288 25.31 -30.52 2.49
N LEU A 289 24.95 -31.81 2.54
CA LEU A 289 25.82 -32.88 3.04
C LEU A 289 26.84 -33.35 1.99
N ASN A 290 26.77 -32.88 0.74
CA ASN A 290 27.73 -33.22 -0.29
C ASN A 290 29.13 -32.65 0.07
N PRO A 291 30.16 -33.48 0.31
CA PRO A 291 31.49 -33.01 0.69
C PRO A 291 32.20 -32.22 -0.41
N GLN A 292 31.75 -32.31 -1.66
CA GLN A 292 32.33 -31.58 -2.79
C GLN A 292 31.74 -30.17 -2.95
N LEU A 293 30.74 -29.81 -2.15
CA LEU A 293 30.10 -28.50 -2.24
C LEU A 293 31.05 -27.42 -1.67
N GLU A 294 31.37 -26.42 -2.50
CA GLU A 294 32.24 -25.31 -2.08
C GLU A 294 31.57 -24.42 -1.02
N ASP A 295 30.30 -24.06 -1.25
CA ASP A 295 29.51 -23.20 -0.37
C ASP A 295 28.15 -23.84 -0.05
N LEU A 296 27.75 -23.79 1.23
CA LEU A 296 26.46 -24.28 1.66
C LEU A 296 25.31 -23.46 1.06
N VAL A 297 24.30 -24.16 0.55
CA VAL A 297 23.07 -23.53 0.06
C VAL A 297 22.21 -23.08 1.23
N SER A 298 21.89 -21.79 1.24
CA SER A 298 21.07 -21.16 2.27
C SER A 298 19.59 -21.23 1.91
N ILE A 299 18.81 -21.96 2.73
CA ILE A 299 17.35 -22.05 2.59
C ILE A 299 16.73 -20.66 2.53
N ILE A 300 17.15 -19.78 3.45
CA ILE A 300 16.54 -18.46 3.57
C ILE A 300 16.87 -17.55 2.40
N ASP A 301 18.06 -17.63 1.82
CA ASP A 301 18.41 -16.78 0.69
C ASP A 301 17.58 -17.15 -0.56
N ILE A 302 17.27 -18.44 -0.75
CA ILE A 302 16.36 -18.87 -1.83
C ILE A 302 14.93 -18.36 -1.56
N VAL A 303 14.42 -18.48 -0.33
CA VAL A 303 13.07 -18.00 -0.01
C VAL A 303 12.98 -16.48 -0.18
N ARG A 304 13.97 -15.71 0.28
CA ARG A 304 14.02 -14.24 0.20
C ARG A 304 14.18 -13.70 -1.23
N LYS A 305 14.71 -14.50 -2.17
CA LYS A 305 14.67 -14.16 -3.61
C LYS A 305 13.26 -14.14 -4.19
N ASN A 306 12.31 -14.84 -3.55
CA ASN A 306 10.93 -15.00 -4.04
C ASN A 306 9.91 -14.24 -3.18
N PHE A 307 10.21 -13.98 -1.90
CA PHE A 307 9.33 -13.29 -0.96
C PHE A 307 10.07 -12.15 -0.26
N ALA A 308 9.45 -10.97 -0.21
CA ALA A 308 9.97 -9.85 0.56
C ALA A 308 9.97 -10.16 2.07
N ASP A 309 10.88 -9.53 2.82
CA ASP A 309 11.10 -9.86 4.24
C ASP A 309 9.87 -9.55 5.11
N ASP A 310 9.10 -8.50 4.82
CA ASP A 310 7.83 -8.18 5.50
C ASP A 310 6.75 -9.23 5.22
N VAL A 311 6.64 -9.68 3.96
CA VAL A 311 5.72 -10.73 3.54
C VAL A 311 6.08 -12.05 4.23
N LEU A 312 7.35 -12.44 4.21
CA LEU A 312 7.82 -13.66 4.86
C LEU A 312 7.64 -13.59 6.39
N ALA A 313 7.97 -12.47 7.02
CA ALA A 313 7.75 -12.27 8.44
C ALA A 313 6.26 -12.36 8.81
N HIS A 314 5.36 -11.84 7.97
CA HIS A 314 3.91 -11.98 8.17
C HIS A 314 3.45 -13.44 8.09
N MET A 315 3.95 -14.20 7.11
CA MET A 315 3.69 -15.64 7.00
C MET A 315 4.17 -16.39 8.26
N ILE A 316 5.38 -16.07 8.75
CA ILE A 316 5.95 -16.69 9.95
C ILE A 316 5.13 -16.35 11.19
N VAL A 317 4.84 -15.06 11.44
CA VAL A 317 4.04 -14.61 12.60
C VAL A 317 2.64 -15.23 12.58
N THR A 318 2.05 -15.40 11.40
CA THR A 318 0.75 -16.07 11.24
C THR A 318 0.87 -17.57 11.50
N GLY A 319 1.89 -18.23 10.93
CA GLY A 319 2.16 -19.65 11.13
C GLY A 319 2.47 -20.01 12.59
N MET A 320 3.09 -19.11 13.35
CA MET A 320 3.31 -19.30 14.79
C MET A 320 2.01 -19.43 15.59
N LYS A 321 0.90 -18.87 15.10
CA LYS A 321 -0.42 -18.91 15.77
C LYS A 321 -1.17 -20.22 15.52
N ALA A 322 -0.90 -20.91 14.41
CA ALA A 322 -1.60 -22.13 14.03
C ALA A 322 -0.81 -23.39 14.46
N PRO A 323 -1.42 -24.34 15.19
CA PRO A 323 -0.71 -25.55 15.65
C PRO A 323 -0.07 -26.39 14.54
N SER A 324 -0.68 -26.43 13.35
CA SER A 324 -0.18 -27.22 12.20
C SER A 324 1.10 -26.66 11.60
N THR A 325 1.27 -25.34 11.58
CA THR A 325 2.42 -24.65 10.97
C THR A 325 3.46 -24.20 11.98
N LYS A 326 3.14 -24.14 13.28
CA LYS A 326 4.00 -23.58 14.32
C LYS A 326 5.46 -24.06 14.27
N SER A 327 5.68 -25.37 14.11
CA SER A 327 7.05 -25.91 14.04
C SER A 327 7.81 -25.46 12.80
N MET A 328 7.14 -25.36 11.65
CA MET A 328 7.75 -24.85 10.42
C MET A 328 7.99 -23.34 10.51
N ALA A 329 7.03 -22.60 11.06
CA ALA A 329 7.18 -21.16 11.32
C ALA A 329 8.36 -20.88 12.26
N GLN A 330 8.55 -21.66 13.33
CA GLN A 330 9.72 -21.52 14.21
C GLN A 330 11.03 -21.74 13.46
N ARG A 331 11.12 -22.81 12.67
CA ARG A 331 12.29 -23.06 11.85
C ARG A 331 12.56 -21.89 10.89
N MET A 332 11.53 -21.34 10.26
CA MET A 332 11.67 -20.22 9.34
C MET A 332 12.03 -18.90 10.04
N GLU A 333 11.57 -18.67 11.28
CA GLU A 333 12.03 -17.55 12.14
C GLU A 333 13.54 -17.66 12.38
N ASP A 334 14.02 -18.85 12.75
CA ASP A 334 15.43 -19.11 13.03
C ASP A 334 16.31 -18.93 11.77
N GLU A 335 15.85 -19.46 10.63
CA GLU A 335 16.52 -19.28 9.34
C GLU A 335 16.52 -17.81 8.88
N LEU A 336 15.43 -17.07 9.10
CA LEU A 336 15.35 -15.64 8.79
C LEU A 336 16.33 -14.83 9.65
N PHE A 337 16.40 -15.11 10.94
CA PHE A 337 17.34 -14.45 11.85
C PHE A 337 18.80 -14.75 11.47
N LYS A 338 19.11 -16.02 11.19
CA LYS A 338 20.42 -16.44 10.70
C LYS A 338 20.77 -15.73 9.39
N GLY A 339 19.84 -15.69 8.43
CA GLY A 339 20.02 -15.01 7.15
C GLY A 339 20.31 -13.52 7.33
N TRP A 340 19.57 -12.83 8.19
CA TRP A 340 19.83 -11.43 8.51
C TRP A 340 21.21 -11.23 9.16
N ILE A 341 21.60 -12.07 10.11
CA ILE A 341 22.91 -11.98 10.79
C ILE A 341 24.07 -12.24 9.83
N THR A 342 24.02 -13.32 9.04
CA THR A 342 25.08 -13.67 8.08
C THR A 342 25.26 -12.57 7.03
N ASN A 343 24.17 -11.89 6.66
CA ASN A 343 24.19 -10.75 5.75
C ASN A 343 24.40 -9.38 6.45
N LEU A 344 24.89 -9.39 7.69
CA LEU A 344 25.25 -8.22 8.51
C LEU A 344 24.12 -7.19 8.64
N LYS A 345 22.87 -7.65 8.71
CA LYS A 345 21.72 -6.75 8.92
C LYS A 345 21.66 -6.40 10.39
N THR A 346 21.70 -5.11 10.69
CA THR A 346 21.52 -4.59 12.04
C THR A 346 20.03 -4.45 12.36
N PRO A 347 19.64 -4.39 13.65
CA PRO A 347 18.24 -4.21 14.04
C PRO A 347 17.55 -2.99 13.40
N ASP A 348 18.25 -1.89 13.14
CA ASP A 348 17.68 -0.74 12.43
C ASP A 348 17.37 -1.02 10.95
N VAL A 349 18.17 -1.86 10.28
CA VAL A 349 17.88 -2.31 8.91
C VAL A 349 16.70 -3.29 8.91
N VAL A 350 16.65 -4.23 9.86
CA VAL A 350 15.53 -5.17 9.98
C VAL A 350 14.23 -4.44 10.31
N PHE A 351 14.28 -3.37 11.11
CA PHE A 351 13.13 -2.50 11.35
C PHE A 351 12.53 -1.94 10.04
N MET A 352 13.38 -1.54 9.09
CA MET A 352 12.96 -1.10 7.75
C MET A 352 12.43 -2.27 6.90
N TYR A 353 13.10 -3.44 6.92
CA TYR A 353 12.68 -4.62 6.17
C TYR A 353 11.31 -5.14 6.59
N LEU A 354 10.98 -5.02 7.87
CA LEU A 354 9.65 -5.30 8.42
C LEU A 354 8.66 -4.15 8.21
N THR A 355 9.05 -3.10 7.49
CA THR A 355 8.25 -1.90 7.19
C THR A 355 7.74 -1.16 8.43
N LEU A 356 8.37 -1.36 9.59
CA LEU A 356 7.98 -0.73 10.86
C LEU A 356 8.21 0.79 10.84
N ASN A 357 9.11 1.28 9.99
CA ASN A 357 9.34 2.71 9.74
C ASN A 357 8.18 3.41 9.03
N LYS A 358 7.25 2.65 8.44
CA LYS A 358 6.04 3.18 7.78
C LYS A 358 4.80 3.13 8.68
N ALA A 359 4.90 2.53 9.86
CA ALA A 359 3.76 2.35 10.76
C ALA A 359 3.41 3.61 11.57
N GLY A 360 4.33 4.57 11.67
CA GLY A 360 4.14 5.82 12.41
C GLY A 360 3.76 5.56 13.87
N GLU A 361 2.75 6.26 14.38
CA GLU A 361 2.28 6.12 15.76
C GLU A 361 1.77 4.71 16.11
N LYS A 362 1.40 3.90 15.12
CA LYS A 362 0.90 2.52 15.29
C LYS A 362 1.98 1.45 15.25
N VAL A 363 3.25 1.82 15.29
CA VAL A 363 4.38 0.89 15.21
C VAL A 363 4.34 -0.22 16.28
N PHE A 364 3.90 0.09 17.50
CA PHE A 364 3.80 -0.88 18.60
C PHE A 364 2.60 -1.83 18.46
N GLU A 365 1.61 -1.47 17.65
CA GLU A 365 0.44 -2.31 17.32
C GLU A 365 0.69 -3.19 16.10
N ASN A 366 1.79 -2.95 15.36
CA ASN A 366 2.10 -3.69 14.14
C ASN A 366 2.32 -5.18 14.48
N PRO A 367 1.71 -6.13 13.75
CA PRO A 367 1.86 -7.56 14.02
C PRO A 367 3.32 -8.06 13.97
N LEU A 368 4.18 -7.38 13.20
CA LEU A 368 5.60 -7.70 13.06
C LEU A 368 6.47 -7.09 14.18
N TRP A 369 5.90 -6.27 15.07
CA TRP A 369 6.62 -5.69 16.22
C TRP A 369 7.30 -6.77 17.07
N SER A 370 6.57 -7.86 17.35
CA SER A 370 7.08 -8.99 18.14
C SER A 370 8.27 -9.70 17.50
N MET A 371 8.32 -9.76 16.16
CA MET A 371 9.44 -10.33 15.43
C MET A 371 10.67 -9.44 15.55
N TYR A 372 10.50 -8.13 15.36
CA TYR A 372 11.57 -7.16 15.52
C TYR A 372 12.17 -7.19 16.93
N THR A 373 11.35 -7.22 18.00
CA THR A 373 11.87 -7.26 19.37
C THR A 373 12.67 -8.52 19.65
N LYS A 374 12.18 -9.69 19.19
CA LYS A 374 12.93 -10.95 19.29
C LYS A 374 14.25 -10.89 18.53
N TYR A 375 14.24 -10.30 17.34
CA TYR A 375 15.45 -10.17 16.53
C TYR A 375 16.48 -9.28 17.20
N LEU A 376 16.07 -8.13 17.75
CA LEU A 376 16.95 -7.24 18.50
C LEU A 376 17.61 -7.97 19.69
N ASP A 377 16.83 -8.72 20.46
CA ASP A 377 17.35 -9.51 21.59
C ASP A 377 18.33 -10.60 21.12
N HIS A 378 17.98 -11.31 20.05
CA HIS A 378 18.82 -12.35 19.47
C HIS A 378 20.13 -11.77 18.91
N PHE A 379 20.05 -10.69 18.14
CA PHE A 379 21.20 -9.96 17.58
C PHE A 379 22.17 -9.51 18.68
N ASN A 380 21.66 -8.87 19.74
CA ASN A 380 22.49 -8.41 20.85
C ASN A 380 23.15 -9.55 21.64
N LYS A 381 22.54 -10.75 21.63
CA LYS A 381 23.09 -11.96 22.26
C LYS A 381 24.20 -12.60 21.41
N VAL A 382 24.03 -12.65 20.08
CA VAL A 382 24.95 -13.36 19.18
C VAL A 382 26.03 -12.45 18.57
N VAL A 383 25.83 -11.13 18.57
CA VAL A 383 26.79 -10.12 18.09
C VAL A 383 27.14 -9.14 19.21
N PRO A 384 27.81 -9.58 20.30
CA PRO A 384 27.99 -8.78 21.51
C PRO A 384 28.86 -7.53 21.31
N MET A 385 29.74 -7.51 20.30
CA MET A 385 30.59 -6.35 20.00
C MET A 385 29.85 -5.18 19.34
N ASN A 386 28.66 -5.44 18.78
CA ASN A 386 27.88 -4.45 18.03
C ASN A 386 26.47 -4.29 18.59
N GLN A 387 26.31 -4.49 19.90
CA GLN A 387 25.02 -4.33 20.56
C GLN A 387 24.42 -2.96 20.25
N THR A 388 23.12 -2.96 20.01
CA THR A 388 22.35 -1.75 19.74
C THR A 388 21.08 -1.73 20.57
N THR A 389 20.44 -0.57 20.63
CA THR A 389 19.22 -0.37 21.41
C THR A 389 18.02 -0.23 20.50
N MET A 390 16.84 -0.50 21.05
CA MET A 390 15.58 -0.28 20.34
C MET A 390 15.45 1.18 19.89
N ILE A 391 15.78 2.15 20.76
CA ILE A 391 15.72 3.56 20.39
C ILE A 391 16.68 3.93 19.25
N SER A 392 17.82 3.25 19.12
CA SER A 392 18.76 3.50 18.03
C SER A 392 18.18 3.10 16.68
N ALA A 393 17.37 2.04 16.64
CA ALA A 393 16.63 1.66 15.43
C ALA A 393 15.58 2.70 15.05
N PHE A 394 14.82 3.19 16.03
CA PHE A 394 13.88 4.29 15.81
C PHE A 394 14.57 5.54 15.27
N ALA A 395 15.66 5.99 15.91
CA ALA A 395 16.38 7.21 15.54
C ALA A 395 17.11 7.11 14.18
N ARG A 396 17.35 5.90 13.67
CA ARG A 396 17.88 5.65 12.32
C ARG A 396 16.79 5.67 11.24
N ASN A 397 15.54 5.41 11.61
CA ASN A 397 14.43 5.20 10.69
C ASN A 397 13.38 6.32 10.70
N TYR A 398 13.37 7.15 11.73
CA TYR A 398 12.50 8.31 11.88
C TYR A 398 13.35 9.57 12.09
N ASP A 399 12.90 10.69 11.53
CA ASP A 399 13.44 11.98 11.94
C ASP A 399 13.07 12.30 13.40
N ARG A 400 13.72 13.33 13.97
CA ARG A 400 13.61 13.64 15.41
C ARG A 400 12.20 14.09 15.78
N GLU A 401 11.54 14.86 14.92
CA GLU A 401 10.15 15.31 15.12
C GLU A 401 9.18 14.12 15.15
N ALA A 402 9.23 13.27 14.12
CA ALA A 402 8.37 12.10 13.98
C ALA A 402 8.58 11.13 15.14
N LEU A 403 9.83 10.87 15.52
CA LEU A 403 10.13 9.99 16.65
C LEU A 403 9.60 10.55 17.98
N ALA A 404 9.79 11.85 18.22
CA ALA A 404 9.25 12.49 19.42
C ALA A 404 7.71 12.37 19.45
N LYS A 405 7.01 12.63 18.34
CA LYS A 405 5.55 12.45 18.25
C LYS A 405 5.10 11.02 18.52
N ILE A 406 5.77 10.03 17.93
CA ILE A 406 5.48 8.60 18.16
C ILE A 406 5.60 8.25 19.65
N LEU A 407 6.69 8.67 20.31
CA LEU A 407 6.90 8.40 21.73
C LEU A 407 5.88 9.13 22.61
N ILE A 408 5.55 10.39 22.29
CA ILE A 408 4.54 11.17 23.02
C ILE A 408 3.16 10.52 22.89
N ALA A 409 2.78 10.09 21.70
CA ALA A 409 1.51 9.38 21.47
C ALA A 409 1.46 8.05 22.23
N ALA A 410 2.53 7.25 22.13
CA ALA A 410 2.62 5.95 22.80
C ALA A 410 2.67 6.04 24.34
N LYS A 411 3.14 7.16 24.90
CA LYS A 411 3.07 7.42 26.36
C LYS A 411 1.64 7.68 26.86
N LYS A 412 0.70 8.03 25.97
CA LYS A 412 -0.71 8.24 26.34
C LYS A 412 -1.53 6.95 26.35
N ASP A 413 -1.09 5.92 25.63
CA ASP A 413 -1.75 4.61 25.63
C ASP A 413 -1.22 3.74 26.78
N LEU A 414 -2.13 3.26 27.64
CA LEU A 414 -1.84 2.43 28.80
C LEU A 414 -1.05 1.14 28.47
N ARG A 415 -1.22 0.58 27.26
CA ARG A 415 -0.55 -0.66 26.84
C ARG A 415 0.91 -0.43 26.46
N THR A 416 1.25 0.76 25.97
CA THR A 416 2.59 1.10 25.50
C THR A 416 3.34 2.06 26.43
N GLU A 417 2.65 2.66 27.41
CA GLU A 417 3.19 3.69 28.32
C GLU A 417 4.57 3.33 28.86
N ARG A 418 4.70 2.18 29.53
CA ARG A 418 5.96 1.80 30.19
C ARG A 418 7.13 1.70 29.21
N LEU A 419 6.89 1.12 28.04
CA LEU A 419 7.91 0.98 27.00
C LEU A 419 8.24 2.34 26.39
N ALA A 420 7.22 3.13 26.04
CA ALA A 420 7.39 4.45 25.46
C ALA A 420 8.11 5.41 26.42
N SER A 421 7.80 5.37 27.72
CA SER A 421 8.52 6.11 28.77
C SER A 421 9.99 5.69 28.86
N LYS A 422 10.30 4.39 28.77
CA LYS A 422 11.69 3.89 28.71
C LYS A 422 12.41 4.42 27.47
N LEU A 423 11.81 4.27 26.28
CA LEU A 423 12.39 4.71 25.02
C LEU A 423 12.58 6.22 24.96
N TYR A 424 11.65 6.98 25.53
CA TYR A 424 11.76 8.43 25.70
C TYR A 424 12.99 8.82 26.53
N THR A 425 13.21 8.17 27.68
CA THR A 425 14.41 8.40 28.48
C THR A 425 15.68 8.01 27.72
N GLU A 426 15.70 6.86 27.03
CA GLU A 426 16.84 6.44 26.21
C GLU A 426 17.12 7.44 25.07
N GLN A 427 16.08 8.07 24.49
CA GLN A 427 16.22 9.09 23.45
C GLN A 427 16.93 10.35 23.96
N ILE A 428 16.52 10.83 25.13
CA ILE A 428 17.17 11.97 25.82
C ILE A 428 18.63 11.64 26.13
N GLN A 429 18.89 10.45 26.70
CA GLN A 429 20.25 10.01 27.01
C GLN A 429 21.12 9.87 25.75
N ARG A 430 20.54 9.45 24.62
CA ARG A 430 21.26 9.39 23.34
C ARG A 430 21.71 10.79 22.92
N TRP A 431 20.82 11.79 22.93
CA TRP A 431 21.16 13.18 22.62
C TRP A 431 22.22 13.74 23.58
N LEU A 432 22.18 13.39 24.87
CA LEU A 432 23.19 13.78 25.86
C LEU A 432 24.54 13.07 25.68
N THR A 433 24.56 11.89 25.06
CA THR A 433 25.77 11.10 24.83
C THR A 433 26.52 11.61 23.61
N THR A 434 25.79 11.95 22.55
CA THR A 434 26.36 12.61 21.36
C THR A 434 26.62 14.09 21.57
N LYS A 435 26.17 14.65 22.70
CA LYS A 435 26.26 16.07 23.06
C LYS A 435 25.65 16.94 21.95
N ASP A 436 24.47 16.55 21.49
CA ASP A 436 23.74 17.30 20.46
C ASP A 436 23.41 18.72 20.99
N PRO A 437 23.67 19.80 20.25
CA PRO A 437 23.37 21.14 20.73
C PRO A 437 21.85 21.35 20.93
N PRO A 438 21.40 21.92 22.07
CA PRO A 438 19.97 22.16 22.31
C PRO A 438 19.27 23.00 21.23
N ASP A 439 19.95 23.95 20.59
CA ASP A 439 19.41 24.76 19.49
C ASP A 439 19.17 23.93 18.22
N GLU A 440 20.04 22.96 17.92
CA GLU A 440 19.85 22.04 16.80
C GLU A 440 18.73 21.03 17.08
N ILE A 441 18.57 20.58 18.35
CA ILE A 441 17.41 19.77 18.74
C ILE A 441 16.11 20.57 18.62
N PHE A 442 16.12 21.86 19.00
CA PHE A 442 14.96 22.75 18.87
C PHE A 442 14.45 22.80 17.43
N LYS A 443 15.36 23.08 16.48
CA LYS A 443 15.05 23.11 15.03
C LYS A 443 14.65 21.75 14.50
N ALA A 444 15.33 20.67 14.91
CA ALA A 444 15.00 19.32 14.44
C ALA A 444 13.66 18.80 14.96
N LEU A 445 13.11 19.39 16.02
CA LEU A 445 11.73 19.21 16.49
C LEU A 445 10.75 20.19 15.85
N LYS A 446 11.21 21.02 14.91
CA LYS A 446 10.46 22.08 14.21
C LYS A 446 9.79 23.09 15.12
N LEU A 447 10.41 23.37 16.26
CA LEU A 447 9.90 24.34 17.22
C LEU A 447 10.11 25.79 16.76
N ASP A 448 11.01 26.00 15.79
CA ASP A 448 11.24 27.27 15.09
C ASP A 448 10.17 27.60 14.03
N GLU A 449 9.43 26.60 13.55
CA GLU A 449 8.31 26.80 12.61
C GLU A 449 6.97 27.10 13.31
N VAL A 450 6.86 26.86 14.63
CA VAL A 450 5.61 27.01 15.41
C VAL A 450 5.54 28.39 16.03
N THR A 451 4.65 29.26 15.53
CA THR A 451 4.70 30.69 15.87
C THR A 451 3.82 31.13 17.05
N ASP A 452 2.60 30.62 17.24
CA ASP A 452 1.73 31.14 18.30
C ASP A 452 1.55 30.19 19.51
N ASP A 453 1.85 28.90 19.35
CA ASP A 453 1.44 27.84 20.29
C ASP A 453 2.60 27.01 20.90
N ILE A 454 3.86 27.48 20.82
CA ILE A 454 5.03 26.67 21.23
C ILE A 454 4.85 26.06 22.62
N PHE A 455 4.36 26.86 23.58
CA PHE A 455 4.32 26.49 24.99
C PHE A 455 3.23 25.44 25.27
N THR A 456 2.31 25.26 24.33
CA THR A 456 1.29 24.20 24.35
C THR A 456 1.72 22.97 23.56
N SER A 457 2.79 23.06 22.77
CA SER A 457 3.32 21.94 22.00
C SER A 457 3.92 20.87 22.92
N PRO A 458 3.49 19.60 22.82
CA PRO A 458 4.15 18.51 23.54
C PRO A 458 5.64 18.35 23.19
N LEU A 459 6.05 18.79 21.99
CA LEU A 459 7.45 18.76 21.55
C LEU A 459 8.30 19.79 22.31
N PHE A 460 7.71 20.92 22.72
CA PHE A 460 8.38 21.90 23.56
C PHE A 460 8.75 21.31 24.92
N ASN A 461 7.85 20.52 25.52
CA ASN A 461 8.15 19.82 26.77
C ASN A 461 9.31 18.82 26.60
N THR A 462 9.40 18.16 25.44
CA THR A 462 10.52 17.27 25.13
C THR A 462 11.83 18.02 25.00
N TRP A 463 11.84 19.13 24.28
CA TRP A 463 13.01 19.98 24.16
C TRP A 463 13.42 20.60 25.50
N SER A 464 12.47 21.13 26.28
CA SER A 464 12.74 21.75 27.59
C SER A 464 13.35 20.75 28.55
N ALA A 465 12.83 19.52 28.62
CA ALA A 465 13.41 18.47 29.45
C ALA A 465 14.83 18.12 29.00
N TYR A 466 15.08 18.07 27.69
CA TYR A 466 16.43 17.87 27.17
C TYR A 466 17.38 19.02 27.53
N LEU A 467 16.93 20.27 27.41
CA LEU A 467 17.71 21.46 27.76
C LEU A 467 18.10 21.45 29.25
N ASP A 468 17.16 21.10 30.13
CA ASP A 468 17.41 20.99 31.57
C ASP A 468 18.47 19.92 31.87
N ASP A 469 18.33 18.72 31.29
CA ASP A 469 19.29 17.63 31.45
C ASP A 469 20.67 17.97 30.85
N PHE A 470 20.70 18.67 29.70
CA PHE A 470 21.92 19.12 29.06
C PHE A 470 22.66 20.12 29.94
N ASN A 471 21.95 21.13 30.45
CA ASN A 471 22.50 22.17 31.32
C ASN A 471 22.94 21.64 32.69
N ALA A 472 22.29 20.59 33.19
CA ALA A 472 22.71 19.88 34.40
C ALA A 472 23.99 19.07 34.17
N LYS A 473 24.10 18.40 33.02
CA LYS A 473 25.25 17.56 32.66
C LYS A 473 26.48 18.35 32.22
N PHE A 474 26.28 19.50 31.55
CA PHE A 474 27.33 20.34 30.99
C PHE A 474 27.27 21.77 31.56
N PRO A 475 27.59 21.97 32.86
CA PRO A 475 27.39 23.24 33.55
C PRO A 475 28.24 24.41 33.01
N ASP A 476 29.37 24.13 32.37
CA ASP A 476 30.26 25.14 31.77
C ASP A 476 29.81 25.56 30.35
N GLU A 477 28.89 24.82 29.75
CA GLU A 477 28.38 25.04 28.39
C GLU A 477 26.86 25.26 28.41
N LYS A 478 26.35 25.82 29.51
CA LYS A 478 24.92 26.05 29.68
C LYS A 478 24.34 26.86 28.53
N VAL A 479 23.28 26.33 27.96
CA VAL A 479 22.49 26.99 26.93
C VAL A 479 21.28 27.65 27.59
N SER A 480 21.11 28.94 27.32
CA SER A 480 19.97 29.69 27.82
C SER A 480 18.75 29.49 26.90
N MET A 481 17.59 29.16 27.49
CA MET A 481 16.33 29.01 26.75
C MET A 481 16.00 30.27 25.93
N ILE A 482 16.19 31.47 26.51
CA ILE A 482 15.93 32.73 25.81
C ILE A 482 16.91 32.95 24.65
N ASP A 483 18.16 32.51 24.75
CA ASP A 483 19.13 32.66 23.66
C ASP A 483 18.79 31.70 22.50
N THR A 484 18.26 30.50 22.78
CA THR A 484 17.73 29.62 21.73
C THR A 484 16.56 30.27 20.99
N PHE A 485 15.61 30.86 21.71
CA PHE A 485 14.49 31.57 21.08
C PHE A 485 14.93 32.75 20.22
N ARG A 486 15.86 33.59 20.72
CA ARG A 486 16.38 34.76 19.99
C ARG A 486 17.15 34.40 18.74
N THR A 487 17.80 33.23 18.71
CA THR A 487 18.50 32.74 17.52
C THR A 487 17.54 32.45 16.36
N ASN A 488 16.26 32.16 16.68
CA ASN A 488 15.26 31.72 15.71
C ASN A 488 14.09 32.71 15.55
N SER A 489 14.09 33.87 16.23
CA SER A 489 12.94 34.79 16.24
C SER A 489 13.31 36.24 16.58
N ASP A 490 12.49 37.20 16.12
CA ASP A 490 12.66 38.62 16.43
C ASP A 490 12.10 39.02 17.83
N ASP A 491 12.56 40.16 18.37
CA ASP A 491 12.20 40.60 19.72
C ASP A 491 10.71 40.91 19.89
N ALA A 492 10.04 41.49 18.87
CA ALA A 492 8.61 41.76 18.90
C ALA A 492 7.80 40.46 19.01
N PHE A 493 8.18 39.46 18.22
CA PHE A 493 7.56 38.16 18.23
C PHE A 493 7.71 37.48 19.60
N LEU A 494 8.94 37.41 20.13
CA LEU A 494 9.19 36.80 21.44
C LEU A 494 8.47 37.51 22.59
N ALA A 495 8.47 38.85 22.58
CA ALA A 495 7.76 39.60 23.61
C ALA A 495 6.25 39.32 23.57
N LYS A 496 5.65 39.26 22.37
CA LYS A 496 4.22 38.94 22.20
C LYS A 496 3.90 37.53 22.66
N MET A 497 4.75 36.59 22.27
CA MET A 497 4.65 35.19 22.63
C MET A 497 4.70 34.99 24.16
N PHE A 498 5.60 35.68 24.88
CA PHE A 498 5.64 35.61 26.35
C PHE A 498 4.44 36.30 26.99
N VAL A 499 3.96 37.42 26.46
CA VAL A 499 2.73 38.05 26.97
C VAL A 499 1.53 37.11 26.82
N ASN A 500 1.36 36.47 25.67
CA ASN A 500 0.29 35.50 25.46
C ASN A 500 0.45 34.28 26.39
N ALA A 501 1.67 33.78 26.56
CA ALA A 501 1.93 32.63 27.42
C ALA A 501 1.67 32.92 28.91
N LYS A 502 1.73 34.18 29.35
CA LYS A 502 1.35 34.58 30.71
C LYS A 502 -0.13 34.37 31.00
N GLU A 503 -0.98 34.42 29.97
CA GLU A 503 -2.43 34.16 30.10
C GLU A 503 -2.75 32.66 30.24
N ILE A 504 -1.76 31.78 30.04
CA ILE A 504 -1.91 30.33 30.22
C ILE A 504 -1.43 29.98 31.64
N PRO A 505 -2.31 29.55 32.57
CA PRO A 505 -1.94 29.34 33.97
C PRO A 505 -0.75 28.38 34.18
N ALA A 506 -0.63 27.35 33.34
CA ALA A 506 0.47 26.40 33.41
C ALA A 506 1.83 26.97 32.95
N MET A 507 1.83 28.08 32.20
CA MET A 507 3.02 28.68 31.60
C MET A 507 3.37 30.05 32.20
N GLU A 508 2.49 30.63 33.02
CA GLU A 508 2.65 31.96 33.61
C GLU A 508 4.02 32.18 34.26
N GLN A 509 4.48 31.23 35.08
CA GLN A 509 5.76 31.33 35.78
C GLN A 509 6.95 31.31 34.80
N LEU A 510 6.94 30.39 33.83
CA LEU A 510 7.99 30.27 32.84
C LEU A 510 8.04 31.49 31.92
N ALA A 511 6.88 31.94 31.42
CA ALA A 511 6.75 33.12 30.57
C ALA A 511 7.19 34.40 31.30
N THR A 512 6.88 34.52 32.60
CA THR A 512 7.37 35.62 33.44
C THR A 512 8.88 35.62 33.57
N LYS A 513 9.48 34.45 33.82
CA LYS A 513 10.93 34.31 33.88
C LYS A 513 11.59 34.65 32.54
N LEU A 514 11.08 34.12 31.43
CA LEU A 514 11.62 34.38 30.09
C LEU A 514 11.52 35.85 29.68
N GLN A 515 10.41 36.52 30.01
CA GLN A 515 10.29 37.97 29.80
C GLN A 515 11.31 38.74 30.65
N ALA A 516 11.52 38.36 31.91
CA ALA A 516 12.54 38.98 32.75
C ALA A 516 13.96 38.77 32.18
N ASP A 517 14.27 37.56 31.72
CA ASP A 517 15.55 37.23 31.08
C ASP A 517 15.75 38.04 29.77
N GLN A 518 14.69 38.24 28.98
CA GLN A 518 14.72 39.10 27.79
C GLN A 518 15.07 40.56 28.14
N LEU A 519 14.41 41.13 29.15
CA LEU A 519 14.69 42.49 29.64
C LEU A 519 16.14 42.61 30.14
N GLN A 520 16.62 41.66 30.93
CA GLN A 520 18.00 41.64 31.41
C GLN A 520 19.01 41.55 30.26
N ARG A 521 18.68 40.82 29.18
CA ARG A 521 19.55 40.72 28.02
C ARG A 521 19.65 42.04 27.27
N TRP A 522 18.53 42.72 27.02
CA TRP A 522 18.54 44.07 26.46
C TRP A 522 19.34 45.04 27.34
N LEU A 523 19.22 44.97 28.67
CA LEU A 523 20.00 45.80 29.60
C LEU A 523 21.50 45.47 29.59
N ALA A 524 21.87 44.21 29.37
CA ALA A 524 23.26 43.77 29.30
C ALA A 524 23.94 44.26 28.02
N ASN A 525 23.22 44.22 26.90
CA ASN A 525 23.68 44.75 25.62
C ASN A 525 23.69 46.30 25.57
N ARG A 526 23.03 46.95 26.54
CA ARG A 526 22.80 48.41 26.58
C ARG A 526 21.98 48.90 25.39
N ASP A 527 21.03 48.09 24.94
CA ASP A 527 20.07 48.51 23.91
C ASP A 527 19.30 49.74 24.43
N THR A 528 19.12 50.78 23.61
CA THR A 528 18.43 51.98 24.10
C THR A 528 16.92 51.74 24.19
N PRO A 529 16.18 52.43 25.07
CA PRO A 529 14.72 52.32 25.06
C PRO A 529 14.11 52.65 23.68
N ASP A 530 14.69 53.56 22.91
CA ASP A 530 14.22 53.87 21.56
C ASP A 530 14.46 52.71 20.58
N ASP A 531 15.61 52.03 20.68
CA ASP A 531 15.90 50.85 19.86
C ASP A 531 14.98 49.68 20.20
N ILE A 532 14.71 49.44 21.50
CA ILE A 532 13.74 48.41 21.93
C ILE A 532 12.32 48.78 21.50
N PHE A 533 11.94 50.07 21.55
CA PHE A 533 10.64 50.52 21.04
C PHE A 533 10.46 50.17 19.55
N ARG A 534 11.52 50.36 18.76
CA ARG A 534 11.57 49.97 17.34
C ARG A 534 11.59 48.46 17.16
N ALA A 535 12.38 47.73 17.95
CA ALA A 535 12.50 46.27 17.88
C ALA A 535 11.17 45.58 18.21
N LEU A 536 10.39 46.15 19.14
CA LEU A 536 9.03 45.73 19.48
C LEU A 536 7.96 46.21 18.48
N LYS A 537 8.37 46.90 17.41
CA LYS A 537 7.51 47.43 16.34
C LYS A 537 6.43 48.40 16.85
N LEU A 538 6.63 49.02 18.03
CA LEU A 538 5.68 49.96 18.62
C LEU A 538 5.61 51.28 17.81
N ASN A 539 6.70 51.64 17.13
CA ASN A 539 6.76 52.79 16.23
C ASN A 539 5.86 52.66 15.00
N ALA A 540 5.50 51.44 14.59
CA ALA A 540 4.61 51.18 13.46
C ALA A 540 3.11 51.14 13.86
N ALA A 541 2.81 51.07 15.15
CA ALA A 541 1.45 50.92 15.69
C ALA A 541 0.79 52.28 15.99
N VAL A 542 0.89 53.27 15.10
CA VAL A 542 0.53 54.69 15.37
C VAL A 542 -0.88 54.85 15.95
N ASP A 543 -1.87 54.10 15.46
CA ASP A 543 -3.26 54.26 15.91
C ASP A 543 -3.58 53.47 17.20
N ASP A 544 -2.80 52.42 17.51
CA ASP A 544 -3.12 51.44 18.58
C ASP A 544 -1.98 51.21 19.59
N VAL A 545 -0.89 51.99 19.54
CA VAL A 545 0.30 51.77 20.38
C VAL A 545 -0.03 51.76 21.87
N LEU A 546 -1.00 52.57 22.31
CA LEU A 546 -1.46 52.63 23.71
C LEU A 546 -2.30 51.43 24.14
N ALA A 547 -2.90 50.71 23.18
CA ALA A 547 -3.62 49.47 23.41
C ALA A 547 -2.73 48.24 23.16
N ASN A 548 -1.52 48.43 22.62
CA ASN A 548 -0.62 47.32 22.30
C ASN A 548 -0.07 46.69 23.60
N PRO A 549 -0.26 45.37 23.81
CA PRO A 549 0.20 44.70 25.03
C PRO A 549 1.73 44.78 25.24
N LEU A 550 2.51 44.96 24.17
CA LEU A 550 3.97 45.11 24.25
C LEU A 550 4.41 46.46 24.83
N LEU A 551 3.52 47.45 24.89
CA LEU A 551 3.85 48.75 25.48
C LEU A 551 4.22 48.62 26.96
N ASN A 552 3.54 47.73 27.70
CA ASN A 552 3.88 47.47 29.10
C ASN A 552 5.27 46.83 29.25
N THR A 553 5.61 45.88 28.38
CA THR A 553 6.96 45.27 28.36
C THR A 553 8.04 46.32 28.11
N TRP A 554 7.81 47.22 27.14
CA TRP A 554 8.72 48.32 26.88
C TRP A 554 8.79 49.34 28.04
N ALA A 555 7.65 49.67 28.66
CA ALA A 555 7.61 50.61 29.78
C ALA A 555 8.39 50.08 31.00
N THR A 556 8.26 48.79 31.32
CA THR A 556 9.08 48.14 32.36
C THR A 556 10.58 48.21 32.00
N TYR A 557 10.93 47.92 30.74
CA TYR A 557 12.32 48.03 30.29
C TYR A 557 12.87 49.46 30.40
N LEU A 558 12.08 50.46 30.03
CA LEU A 558 12.43 51.88 30.15
C LEU A 558 12.75 52.25 31.60
N GLU A 559 11.94 51.80 32.56
CA GLU A 559 12.17 52.01 33.99
C GLU A 559 13.50 51.38 34.45
N ASP A 560 13.72 50.11 34.10
CA ASP A 560 14.95 49.39 34.45
C ASP A 560 16.20 50.03 33.82
N PHE A 561 16.11 50.44 32.55
CA PHE A 561 17.20 51.12 31.84
C PHE A 561 17.53 52.45 32.51
N ASN A 562 16.51 53.26 32.83
CA ASN A 562 16.68 54.55 33.49
C ASN A 562 17.24 54.43 34.91
N ALA A 563 16.89 53.35 35.63
CA ALA A 563 17.44 53.05 36.94
C ALA A 563 18.94 52.67 36.84
N LYS A 564 19.29 51.84 35.86
CA LYS A 564 20.67 51.35 35.65
C LYS A 564 21.61 52.39 35.03
N PHE A 565 21.10 53.26 34.15
CA PHE A 565 21.88 54.24 33.39
C PHE A 565 21.38 55.68 33.64
N PRO A 566 21.55 56.24 34.85
CA PRO A 566 20.94 57.51 35.24
C PRO A 566 21.43 58.74 34.44
N ARG A 567 22.58 58.65 33.75
CA ARG A 567 23.11 59.70 32.88
C ARG A 567 22.53 59.70 31.47
N SER A 568 21.92 58.59 31.06
CA SER A 568 21.35 58.40 29.73
C SER A 568 19.83 58.28 29.80
N LYS A 569 19.21 58.85 30.84
CA LYS A 569 17.77 58.73 31.06
C LYS A 569 17.00 59.31 29.89
N VAL A 570 16.03 58.54 29.40
CA VAL A 570 15.03 58.99 28.44
C VAL A 570 13.65 58.92 29.08
N SER A 571 12.75 59.81 28.68
CA SER A 571 11.37 59.78 29.16
C SER A 571 10.49 59.11 28.12
N MET A 572 9.42 58.45 28.57
CA MET A 572 8.45 57.84 27.67
C MET A 572 7.94 58.84 26.62
N ILE A 573 7.68 60.09 27.05
CA ILE A 573 7.20 61.13 26.16
C ILE A 573 8.24 61.55 25.12
N ASP A 574 9.53 61.52 25.43
CA ASP A 574 10.58 61.83 24.46
C ASP A 574 10.66 60.76 23.36
N THR A 575 10.57 59.47 23.71
CA THR A 575 10.52 58.38 22.72
C THR A 575 9.30 58.52 21.81
N PHE A 576 8.11 58.76 22.37
CA PHE A 576 6.89 58.94 21.57
C PHE A 576 6.99 60.15 20.61
N ARG A 577 7.62 61.25 21.07
CA ARG A 577 7.85 62.43 20.22
C ARG A 577 8.86 62.16 19.11
N GLU A 578 9.91 61.39 19.39
CA GLU A 578 10.91 60.99 18.40
C GLU A 578 10.28 60.16 17.26
N PHE A 579 9.46 59.17 17.59
CA PHE A 579 8.89 58.26 16.59
C PHE A 579 7.63 58.79 15.89
N PHE A 580 6.77 59.56 16.57
CA PHE A 580 5.48 60.00 16.00
C PHE A 580 5.46 61.50 15.67
N GLY A 581 6.29 62.30 16.31
CA GLY A 581 6.23 63.76 16.25
C GLY A 581 5.06 64.36 17.04
N ASP A 582 5.21 65.60 17.51
CA ASP A 582 4.24 66.28 18.39
C ASP A 582 2.81 66.30 17.79
N LYS A 583 2.66 66.48 16.46
CA LYS A 583 1.35 66.58 15.80
C LYS A 583 0.57 65.27 15.77
N ALA A 584 1.21 64.17 15.37
CA ALA A 584 0.54 62.87 15.32
C ALA A 584 0.29 62.34 16.74
N LEU A 585 1.26 62.54 17.64
CA LEU A 585 1.15 62.18 19.05
C LEU A 585 -0.06 62.82 19.72
N VAL A 586 -0.28 64.13 19.54
CA VAL A 586 -1.45 64.81 20.13
C VAL A 586 -2.75 64.24 19.59
N LYS A 587 -2.85 64.03 18.27
CA LYS A 587 -4.06 63.44 17.66
C LYS A 587 -4.36 62.06 18.27
N MET A 588 -3.33 61.22 18.44
CA MET A 588 -3.43 59.92 19.06
C MET A 588 -3.89 60.02 20.53
N LEU A 589 -3.31 60.92 21.33
CA LEU A 589 -3.69 61.11 22.74
C LEU A 589 -5.13 61.63 22.89
N VAL A 590 -5.58 62.52 21.99
CA VAL A 590 -6.97 62.98 21.95
C VAL A 590 -7.92 61.80 21.70
N ALA A 591 -7.63 60.97 20.69
CA ALA A 591 -8.45 59.80 20.39
C ALA A 591 -8.45 58.77 21.54
N ALA A 592 -7.27 58.49 22.10
CA ALA A 592 -7.11 57.52 23.19
C ALA A 592 -7.79 57.93 24.51
N LYS A 593 -8.08 59.22 24.72
CA LYS A 593 -8.87 59.70 25.87
C LYS A 593 -10.36 59.35 25.79
N GLU A 594 -10.86 59.09 24.59
CA GLU A 594 -12.25 58.69 24.36
C GLU A 594 -12.46 57.18 24.56
N VAL A 595 -11.38 56.38 24.58
CA VAL A 595 -11.42 54.93 24.80
C VAL A 595 -11.11 54.59 26.26
N ALA A 596 -12.02 53.86 26.93
CA ALA A 596 -11.93 53.60 28.36
C ALA A 596 -10.62 52.91 28.80
N SER A 597 -10.11 51.95 28.01
CA SER A 597 -8.88 51.20 28.32
C SER A 597 -7.61 52.04 28.20
N THR A 598 -7.57 53.04 27.33
CA THR A 598 -6.38 53.89 27.07
C THR A 598 -6.47 55.28 27.70
N LYS A 599 -7.62 55.65 28.26
CA LYS A 599 -7.88 57.01 28.76
C LYS A 599 -6.87 57.49 29.79
N LYS A 600 -6.54 56.64 30.77
CA LYS A 600 -5.61 57.00 31.85
C LYS A 600 -4.21 57.27 31.30
N ILE A 601 -3.64 56.33 30.55
CA ILE A 601 -2.30 56.47 29.96
C ILE A 601 -2.22 57.66 29.00
N ALA A 602 -3.30 57.94 28.25
CA ALA A 602 -3.36 59.11 27.37
C ALA A 602 -3.34 60.44 28.15
N MET A 603 -4.03 60.54 29.29
CA MET A 603 -3.98 61.73 30.16
C MET A 603 -2.61 61.94 30.79
N ASP A 604 -1.95 60.86 31.23
CA ASP A 604 -0.61 60.93 31.85
C ASP A 604 0.46 61.34 30.82
N LEU A 605 0.37 60.83 29.59
CA LEU A 605 1.23 61.23 28.47
C LEU A 605 0.97 62.66 28.00
N GLU A 606 -0.29 63.10 27.93
CA GLU A 606 -0.63 64.50 27.61
C GLU A 606 -0.05 65.47 28.65
N THR A 607 -0.13 65.11 29.93
CA THR A 607 0.48 65.89 31.01
C THR A 607 2.00 65.95 30.88
N SER A 608 2.64 64.82 30.56
CA SER A 608 4.08 64.75 30.32
C SER A 608 4.51 65.60 29.13
N LEU A 609 3.71 65.64 28.05
CA LEU A 609 3.94 66.46 26.87
C LEU A 609 3.87 67.96 27.19
N ILE A 610 2.83 68.37 27.91
CA ILE A 610 2.65 69.75 28.40
C ILE A 610 3.87 70.17 29.24
N ASN A 611 4.26 69.34 30.21
CA ASN A 611 5.40 69.62 31.08
C ASN A 611 6.70 69.74 30.26
N LYS A 612 6.91 68.87 29.25
CA LYS A 612 8.07 68.96 28.36
C LYS A 612 8.09 70.28 27.58
N TRP A 613 6.95 70.71 27.03
CA TRP A 613 6.86 72.00 26.34
C TRP A 613 7.12 73.19 27.27
N ILE A 614 6.68 73.14 28.53
CA ILE A 614 7.01 74.17 29.54
C ILE A 614 8.52 74.20 29.84
N LEU A 615 9.11 73.03 30.15
CA LEU A 615 10.53 72.91 30.48
C LEU A 615 11.43 73.39 29.32
N THR A 616 11.00 73.16 28.08
CA THR A 616 11.72 73.58 26.87
C THR A 616 11.35 75.00 26.42
N LYS A 617 10.52 75.72 27.19
CA LYS A 617 10.07 77.09 26.93
C LYS A 617 9.49 77.31 25.53
N LYS A 618 8.79 76.31 24.97
CA LYS A 618 8.10 76.49 23.68
C LYS A 618 6.98 77.53 23.85
N THR A 619 6.98 78.60 23.07
CA THR A 619 5.88 79.57 23.14
C THR A 619 4.58 78.95 22.65
N PRO A 620 3.39 79.43 23.06
CA PRO A 620 2.14 78.86 22.56
C PRO A 620 1.98 78.98 21.04
N THR A 621 2.61 79.98 20.40
CA THR A 621 2.69 80.11 18.93
C THR A 621 3.51 78.98 18.29
N ILE A 622 4.56 78.49 18.96
CA ILE A 622 5.34 77.34 18.49
C ILE A 622 4.53 76.06 18.69
N VAL A 623 3.91 75.89 19.87
CA VAL A 623 3.07 74.73 20.15
C VAL A 623 1.89 74.66 19.19
N SER A 624 1.21 75.77 18.88
CA SER A 624 0.07 75.78 17.95
C SER A 624 0.43 75.29 16.55
N LYS A 625 1.68 75.49 16.07
CA LYS A 625 2.16 74.96 14.79
C LYS A 625 2.37 73.44 14.81
N SER A 626 2.58 72.87 16.00
CA SER A 626 2.72 71.43 16.22
C SER A 626 1.39 70.72 16.48
N LEU A 627 0.25 71.43 16.51
CA LEU A 627 -1.07 70.86 16.81
C LEU A 627 -1.92 70.66 15.55
N GLY A 628 -2.95 69.83 15.66
CA GLY A 628 -4.02 69.73 14.66
C GLY A 628 -5.02 70.88 14.78
N THR A 629 -5.97 70.95 13.83
CA THR A 629 -7.09 71.92 13.86
C THR A 629 -8.36 71.33 14.48
N ASP A 630 -8.28 70.12 15.04
CA ASP A 630 -9.39 69.46 15.71
C ASP A 630 -9.71 70.08 17.08
N GLU A 631 -10.92 69.81 17.58
CA GLU A 631 -11.41 70.37 18.85
C GLU A 631 -10.55 69.95 20.05
N GLY A 632 -10.01 68.73 20.04
CA GLY A 632 -9.13 68.22 21.10
C GLY A 632 -7.81 68.99 21.14
N SER A 633 -7.19 69.18 19.98
CA SER A 633 -5.99 70.02 19.82
C SER A 633 -6.24 71.47 20.27
N ALA A 634 -7.40 72.06 19.94
CA ALA A 634 -7.76 73.41 20.37
C ALA A 634 -7.92 73.53 21.90
N LYS A 635 -8.55 72.53 22.53
CA LYS A 635 -8.67 72.45 24.00
C LYS A 635 -7.31 72.30 24.66
N LEU A 636 -6.43 71.44 24.12
CA LEU A 636 -5.07 71.26 24.63
C LEU A 636 -4.26 72.55 24.55
N LEU A 637 -4.30 73.28 23.42
CA LEU A 637 -3.59 74.55 23.28
C LEU A 637 -4.07 75.58 24.30
N LYS A 638 -5.38 75.68 24.54
CA LYS A 638 -5.95 76.61 25.53
C LYS A 638 -5.44 76.30 26.94
N SER A 639 -5.44 75.02 27.32
CA SER A 639 -4.92 74.55 28.61
C SER A 639 -3.41 74.84 28.73
N TYR A 640 -2.64 74.53 27.69
CA TYR A 640 -1.20 74.80 27.65
C TYR A 640 -0.88 76.29 27.76
N THR A 641 -1.56 77.14 26.98
CA THR A 641 -1.37 78.61 26.96
C THR A 641 -1.62 79.20 28.34
N THR A 642 -2.70 78.76 29.01
CA THR A 642 -3.04 79.18 30.36
C THR A 642 -1.96 78.78 31.37
N LEU A 643 -1.42 77.57 31.25
CA LEU A 643 -0.39 77.07 32.14
C LEU A 643 0.97 77.75 31.90
N TYR A 644 1.37 77.91 30.64
CA TYR A 644 2.61 78.61 30.23
C TYR A 644 2.68 80.03 30.80
N MET A 645 1.57 80.77 30.73
CA MET A 645 1.47 82.14 31.25
C MET A 645 1.55 82.20 32.77
N LYS A 646 1.06 81.18 33.48
CA LYS A 646 1.22 81.06 34.94
C LYS A 646 2.65 80.76 35.37
N THR A 647 3.42 80.05 34.54
CA THR A 647 4.77 79.57 34.88
C THR A 647 5.92 80.49 34.45
N ASP A 648 5.81 81.18 33.32
CA ASP A 648 6.93 81.95 32.72
C ASP A 648 6.66 83.48 32.62
N GLY A 649 5.51 83.97 33.12
CA GLY A 649 5.24 85.40 33.27
C GLY A 649 5.05 86.21 31.97
N GLY A 650 4.56 85.61 30.88
CA GLY A 650 4.36 86.26 29.58
C GLY A 650 2.92 86.73 29.27
N ASP A 651 2.78 87.79 28.47
CA ASP A 651 1.54 88.51 28.14
C ASP A 651 0.43 87.64 27.49
N PHE A 652 -0.70 87.56 28.21
CA PHE A 652 -1.89 86.76 27.87
C PHE A 652 -2.56 87.17 26.55
N LEU A 653 -2.54 88.46 26.22
CA LEU A 653 -3.39 88.99 25.16
C LEU A 653 -2.73 88.84 23.78
N GLY A 654 -1.42 89.11 23.65
CA GLY A 654 -0.73 89.04 22.35
C GLY A 654 -0.73 87.66 21.69
N VAL A 655 -0.65 86.59 22.49
CA VAL A 655 -0.57 85.21 21.98
C VAL A 655 -1.95 84.65 21.61
N TRP A 656 -2.99 84.97 22.42
CA TRP A 656 -4.37 84.60 22.12
C TRP A 656 -4.87 85.24 20.81
N PHE A 657 -4.54 86.51 20.58
CA PHE A 657 -4.89 87.20 19.33
C PHE A 657 -4.17 86.63 18.10
N SER A 658 -2.91 86.19 18.22
CA SER A 658 -2.18 85.55 17.10
C SER A 658 -2.75 84.17 16.71
N PHE A 659 -3.22 83.38 17.67
CA PHE A 659 -3.83 82.07 17.39
C PHE A 659 -5.22 82.20 16.75
N VAL A 660 -6.05 83.13 17.23
CA VAL A 660 -7.37 83.42 16.63
C VAL A 660 -7.24 83.97 15.21
N ALA A 661 -6.18 84.75 14.92
CA ALA A 661 -5.89 85.22 13.57
C ALA A 661 -5.46 84.10 12.61
N SER A 662 -4.78 83.06 13.10
CA SER A 662 -4.36 81.88 12.31
C SER A 662 -5.52 80.94 11.92
N ILE A 663 -6.68 81.05 12.57
CA ILE A 663 -7.88 80.23 12.27
C ILE A 663 -8.78 80.91 11.23
N ARG A 664 -8.49 82.15 10.84
CA ARG A 664 -9.29 82.95 9.88
C ARG A 664 -8.56 83.31 8.58
N MET A 665 -7.57 82.51 8.15
CA MET A 665 -7.04 82.53 6.78
C MET A 665 -7.06 81.14 6.16
#